data_AF-A0A955U7V1-F1
#
_entry.id   AF-A0A955U7V1-F1
#
_cell.length_a   1.000
_cell.length_b   1.000
_cell.length_c   1.000
_cell.angle_alpha   90.00
_cell.angle_beta   90.00
_cell.angle_gamma   90.00
#
_symmetry.space_group_name_H-M   'P 1'
#
loop_
_entity.id
_entity.type
_entity.pdbx_description
1 polymer ?
#
loop_
_entity_poly.entity_id
_entity_poly.type
_entity_poly.pdbx_seq_one_letter_code
_entity_poly.pdbx_strand_id
1 'polypeptide(L)'
;RPRDPARIAAHATFGPSLIESASGAVGDDAFERATAGSPVMAEVRREALRSWLKRANERALPDTDSVVDDVVDLSVQRLRDEPEIWEGLVALDVARSLAASWRGGLVAELGWPAFDEAVEELGTEELQVHGPWPYTVLFNARKAIVLGPDGARLTTLDLRLPKGTDPVGVRWIGGQLLVGWRESGSGKAAWSGSWRQPFAAEIPYWDRGENRIADLADGTCFLGVRPFAVGEHAWPGDEDFLHDGERFWRRSGGRFLPLDPRTGKTMEGGPPSFFADIDPDELDTADLRYVPGRGPWAIRRVGERTETLDGLVFEGDAQVDLLVVLPGDTAARGVVESWRDLTIHAPEGYATDEREEDDEHPMPPLDRWHWFTPRDPTGSAVLRGADTALARAVMEALRSAKDPNAALAEALPAVTDPRLRQGVSASVVRALGVERKLRDFLEERGEAPTVEPGGATASSIALALGLAGPDRGYWDADHDPIASLEADAAFLAGGEGPPGAMDLDWPAFGRRLRAAGFALARPGLSEQEREHVLAFLRAWVELPDLRVRRATWSFADLTSPFLKTEIDDGERHLVERWSVADGGRWIASTDDTWSDEGPFDVTTVSVGDATPPAATPQGTTTEVDTAAHRDWIRSLIEAAERNGVNDALAEGAADALAERTGLSRAAAVLLLAAAPRLDSWQSDFLGTELREGLGLKKKEADLGRSELTRLGLPKLAEVLVAAAPDDPDRLWSGAIVDEVASAFLARFGRRLPIPPELRAAAKKALGDDDALDWVAAPDGVELLTTDGSTSLDDDGDVVAAEGKQLTLTEVGAVQELLPWLMQQLPIGDPLLGNALLLARRLEERLANPELLFEAGYGWASSAKKAKSLFDAMGGELQARTGSEGWSRRDLGGLLVMHDDETVKAVVRPTRFDEDHQRLLLQIADALDDDDLRHSAHVMALLRGGRLRATLDRLEAPLSSEGGQACDPRASVPDVVAQARQELGLSEAAACLFLQLLALLTPTKKAVQAWNGWSAKAFAAAASELVDAELVIEAKRARAGRDHFLPGPWVDGPIPWEQWKAPLLDAREKKNQVTLPRSRAVVFDPPHVLFREAWRRYASGDRPRFR
;
A
#
# COMPACT_ATOMS: atom_id res chain seq x y z
N ARG A 1 34.72 5.11 -7.87
CA ARG A 1 35.21 3.90 -8.56
C ARG A 1 34.18 2.81 -8.29
N PRO A 2 33.39 2.37 -9.28
CA PRO A 2 32.52 1.22 -9.08
C PRO A 2 33.43 0.00 -8.82
N ARG A 3 33.03 -0.85 -7.89
CA ARG A 3 33.81 -2.00 -7.44
C ARG A 3 33.77 -3.03 -8.56
N ASP A 4 34.95 -3.40 -9.06
CA ASP A 4 35.15 -4.47 -10.03
C ASP A 4 34.52 -5.78 -9.49
N PRO A 5 33.45 -6.33 -10.10
CA PRO A 5 32.76 -7.52 -9.62
C PRO A 5 33.70 -8.72 -9.49
N ALA A 6 34.72 -8.82 -10.35
CA ALA A 6 35.75 -9.86 -10.26
C ALA A 6 36.52 -9.79 -8.94
N ARG A 7 36.75 -8.57 -8.43
CA ARG A 7 37.44 -8.35 -7.15
C ARG A 7 36.54 -8.62 -5.96
N ILE A 8 35.23 -8.36 -6.07
CA ILE A 8 34.27 -8.69 -5.00
C ILE A 8 34.09 -10.20 -4.91
N ALA A 9 33.85 -10.86 -6.05
CA ALA A 9 33.71 -12.31 -6.11
C ALA A 9 34.96 -13.04 -5.59
N ALA A 10 36.15 -12.53 -5.89
CA ALA A 10 37.41 -13.08 -5.37
C ALA A 10 37.75 -12.66 -3.92
N HIS A 11 36.96 -11.79 -3.28
CA HIS A 11 37.24 -11.30 -1.93
C HIS A 11 36.69 -12.27 -0.88
N ALA A 12 37.56 -12.76 0.01
CA ALA A 12 37.20 -13.77 1.02
C ALA A 12 35.99 -13.37 1.89
N THR A 13 35.81 -12.08 2.20
CA THR A 13 34.68 -11.59 3.00
C THR A 13 33.44 -11.23 2.18
N PHE A 14 33.59 -10.74 0.95
CA PHE A 14 32.47 -10.15 0.19
C PHE A 14 31.95 -11.05 -0.92
N GLY A 15 32.72 -12.06 -1.33
CA GLY A 15 32.30 -13.07 -2.30
C GLY A 15 31.07 -13.87 -1.80
N PRO A 16 31.07 -14.40 -0.56
CA PRO A 16 29.91 -15.10 -0.01
C PRO A 16 28.64 -14.24 0.01
N SER A 17 28.73 -13.00 0.51
CA SER A 17 27.58 -12.08 0.52
C SER A 17 27.09 -11.71 -0.88
N LEU A 18 27.98 -11.70 -1.89
CA LEU A 18 27.59 -11.47 -3.28
C LEU A 18 26.78 -12.66 -3.83
N ILE A 19 27.18 -13.90 -3.51
CA ILE A 19 26.43 -15.11 -3.90
C ILE A 19 25.08 -15.14 -3.21
N GLU A 20 25.03 -14.84 -1.90
CA GLU A 20 23.79 -14.77 -1.13
C GLU A 20 22.84 -13.70 -1.67
N SER A 21 23.36 -12.50 -1.96
CA SER A 21 22.55 -11.43 -2.57
C SER A 21 22.06 -11.79 -3.97
N ALA A 22 22.88 -12.50 -4.75
CA ALA A 22 22.48 -13.01 -6.06
C ALA A 22 21.41 -14.10 -5.93
N SER A 23 21.50 -14.95 -4.92
CA SER A 23 20.56 -16.06 -4.68
C SER A 23 19.12 -15.61 -4.50
N GLY A 24 18.86 -14.43 -3.93
CA GLY A 24 17.52 -13.85 -3.86
C GLY A 24 17.12 -13.00 -5.08
N ALA A 25 17.95 -12.97 -6.12
CA ALA A 25 17.74 -12.17 -7.33
C ALA A 25 17.90 -12.97 -8.63
N VAL A 26 18.30 -14.24 -8.58
CA VAL A 26 18.29 -15.12 -9.76
C VAL A 26 16.85 -15.29 -10.21
N GLY A 27 16.59 -15.10 -11.50
CA GLY A 27 15.23 -15.05 -12.05
C GLY A 27 14.63 -13.63 -12.06
N ASP A 28 15.18 -12.69 -11.27
CA ASP A 28 14.78 -11.28 -11.38
C ASP A 28 15.34 -10.64 -12.65
N ASP A 29 14.41 -10.03 -13.37
CA ASP A 29 14.60 -9.48 -14.68
C ASP A 29 15.61 -8.30 -14.70
N ALA A 30 15.68 -7.53 -13.61
CA ALA A 30 16.66 -6.44 -13.46
C ALA A 30 18.05 -6.96 -13.11
N PHE A 31 18.15 -8.01 -12.28
CA PHE A 31 19.40 -8.68 -11.96
C PHE A 31 20.04 -9.35 -13.19
N GLU A 32 19.28 -10.12 -13.96
CA GLU A 32 19.82 -10.81 -15.16
C GLU A 32 20.32 -9.80 -16.20
N ARG A 33 19.58 -8.72 -16.46
CA ARG A 33 20.04 -7.63 -17.35
C ARG A 33 21.32 -6.96 -16.87
N ALA A 34 21.43 -6.70 -15.57
CA ALA A 34 22.59 -6.02 -15.01
C ALA A 34 23.87 -6.87 -15.03
N THR A 35 23.71 -8.19 -15.13
CA THR A 35 24.80 -9.17 -15.03
C THR A 35 25.15 -9.84 -16.37
N ALA A 36 24.31 -9.64 -17.40
CA ALA A 36 24.50 -10.16 -18.75
C ALA A 36 25.90 -9.87 -19.32
N GLY A 37 26.50 -10.87 -19.96
CA GLY A 37 27.81 -10.77 -20.61
C GLY A 37 29.02 -10.76 -19.66
N SER A 38 28.83 -10.83 -18.34
CA SER A 38 29.92 -10.93 -17.36
C SER A 38 30.23 -12.40 -17.01
N PRO A 39 31.42 -12.93 -17.36
CA PRO A 39 31.81 -14.29 -16.98
C PRO A 39 31.87 -14.52 -15.47
N VAL A 40 32.18 -13.46 -14.71
CA VAL A 40 32.22 -13.51 -13.24
C VAL A 40 30.82 -13.65 -12.67
N MET A 41 29.86 -12.87 -13.18
CA MET A 41 28.48 -12.95 -12.68
C MET A 41 27.79 -14.23 -13.14
N ALA A 42 28.13 -14.78 -14.30
CA ALA A 42 27.70 -16.10 -14.71
C ALA A 42 28.13 -17.19 -13.71
N GLU A 43 29.37 -17.13 -13.20
CA GLU A 43 29.82 -18.07 -12.14
C GLU A 43 29.15 -17.78 -10.80
N VAL A 44 28.94 -16.51 -10.42
CA VAL A 44 28.18 -16.16 -9.19
C VAL A 44 26.75 -16.71 -9.24
N ARG A 45 26.07 -16.59 -10.38
CA ARG A 45 24.73 -17.16 -10.58
C ARG A 45 24.75 -18.68 -10.53
N ARG A 46 25.72 -19.33 -11.17
CA ARG A 46 25.89 -20.79 -11.09
C ARG A 46 26.10 -21.24 -9.65
N GLU A 47 26.92 -20.52 -8.88
CA GLU A 47 27.14 -20.81 -7.48
C GLU A 47 25.89 -20.56 -6.61
N ALA A 48 25.08 -19.55 -6.95
CA ALA A 48 23.78 -19.33 -6.33
C ALA A 48 22.80 -20.49 -6.60
N LEU A 49 22.69 -20.97 -7.84
CA LEU A 49 21.89 -22.15 -8.20
C LEU A 49 22.40 -23.44 -7.51
N ARG A 50 23.73 -23.62 -7.43
CA ARG A 50 24.33 -24.70 -6.64
C ARG A 50 23.95 -24.58 -5.16
N SER A 51 23.89 -23.36 -4.62
CA SER A 51 23.49 -23.13 -3.25
C SER A 51 22.01 -23.50 -3.03
N TRP A 52 21.12 -23.21 -3.98
CA TRP A 52 19.72 -23.65 -3.95
C TRP A 52 19.61 -25.17 -3.91
N LEU A 53 20.27 -25.87 -4.85
CA LEU A 53 20.30 -27.33 -4.85
C LEU A 53 20.88 -27.92 -3.58
N LYS A 54 21.94 -27.30 -3.04
CA LYS A 54 22.52 -27.72 -1.77
C LYS A 54 21.50 -27.56 -0.63
N ARG A 55 20.78 -26.43 -0.56
CA ARG A 55 19.71 -26.22 0.43
C ARG A 55 18.63 -27.29 0.31
N ALA A 56 18.08 -27.49 -0.90
CA ALA A 56 17.04 -28.50 -1.13
C ALA A 56 17.49 -29.94 -0.82
N ASN A 57 18.77 -30.27 -1.04
CA ASN A 57 19.30 -31.61 -0.76
C ASN A 57 19.69 -31.83 0.71
N GLU A 58 20.16 -30.79 1.41
CA GLU A 58 20.75 -30.91 2.75
C GLU A 58 19.81 -30.49 3.88
N ARG A 59 18.77 -29.70 3.59
CA ARG A 59 17.84 -29.15 4.57
C ARG A 59 16.49 -29.87 4.56
N ALA A 60 15.56 -29.35 5.35
CA ALA A 60 14.23 -29.92 5.54
C ALA A 60 13.24 -29.46 4.46
N LEU A 61 12.00 -29.96 4.55
CA LEU A 61 10.98 -29.76 3.54
C LEU A 61 10.67 -28.29 3.22
N PRO A 62 10.57 -27.35 4.19
CA PRO A 62 10.28 -25.94 3.87
C PRO A 62 11.32 -25.31 2.92
N ASP A 63 12.62 -25.53 3.17
CA ASP A 63 13.69 -25.06 2.26
C ASP A 63 13.60 -25.72 0.87
N THR A 64 13.14 -26.98 0.80
CA THR A 64 13.02 -27.70 -0.47
C THR A 64 11.81 -27.22 -1.27
N ASP A 65 10.69 -26.96 -0.61
CA ASP A 65 9.48 -26.39 -1.19
C ASP A 65 9.78 -25.00 -1.76
N SER A 66 10.36 -24.10 -0.95
CA SER A 66 10.77 -22.77 -1.41
C SER A 66 11.76 -22.83 -2.59
N VAL A 67 12.73 -23.75 -2.58
CA VAL A 67 13.64 -23.90 -3.73
C VAL A 67 12.92 -24.43 -4.97
N VAL A 68 11.95 -25.33 -4.81
CA VAL A 68 11.15 -25.81 -5.96
C VAL A 68 10.30 -24.68 -6.52
N ASP A 69 9.65 -23.88 -5.67
CA ASP A 69 8.91 -22.68 -6.09
C ASP A 69 9.82 -21.70 -6.84
N ASP A 70 11.00 -21.37 -6.29
CA ASP A 70 12.00 -20.52 -6.95
C ASP A 70 12.49 -21.10 -8.31
N VAL A 71 12.53 -22.43 -8.44
CA VAL A 71 13.03 -23.12 -9.64
C VAL A 71 11.96 -23.20 -10.73
N VAL A 72 10.68 -23.42 -10.37
CA VAL A 72 9.60 -23.47 -11.36
C VAL A 72 9.35 -22.10 -12.00
N ASP A 73 9.73 -21.02 -11.32
CA ASP A 73 9.74 -19.66 -11.86
C ASP A 73 10.88 -19.41 -12.87
N LEU A 74 11.81 -20.36 -13.06
CA LEU A 74 12.88 -20.27 -14.06
C LEU A 74 12.54 -21.12 -15.29
N SER A 75 12.95 -20.67 -16.48
CA SER A 75 12.80 -21.49 -17.69
C SER A 75 13.56 -22.83 -17.65
N VAL A 76 12.89 -23.90 -18.08
CA VAL A 76 13.46 -25.26 -18.20
C VAL A 76 14.75 -25.28 -19.02
N GLN A 77 14.83 -24.51 -20.10
CA GLN A 77 16.01 -24.49 -20.97
C GLN A 77 17.22 -23.84 -20.27
N ARG A 78 17.02 -22.77 -19.48
CA ARG A 78 18.09 -22.13 -18.70
C ARG A 78 18.75 -23.13 -17.74
N LEU A 79 17.96 -24.00 -17.11
CA LEU A 79 18.48 -25.03 -16.22
C LEU A 79 19.16 -26.15 -16.99
N ARG A 80 18.67 -26.52 -18.18
CA ARG A 80 19.35 -27.50 -19.07
C ARG A 80 20.71 -27.03 -19.58
N ASP A 81 20.88 -25.72 -19.76
CA ASP A 81 22.17 -25.11 -20.12
C ASP A 81 23.20 -25.17 -18.98
N GLU A 82 22.77 -25.56 -17.77
CA GLU A 82 23.58 -25.85 -16.60
C GLU A 82 23.42 -27.34 -16.19
N PRO A 83 24.07 -28.29 -16.89
CA PRO A 83 23.79 -29.73 -16.74
C PRO A 83 23.93 -30.28 -15.33
N GLU A 84 24.88 -29.74 -14.55
CA GLU A 84 25.06 -30.08 -13.13
C GLU A 84 23.81 -29.74 -12.30
N ILE A 85 23.20 -28.58 -12.58
CA ILE A 85 21.99 -28.12 -11.88
C ILE A 85 20.79 -28.96 -12.30
N TRP A 86 20.62 -29.17 -13.60
CA TRP A 86 19.54 -30.00 -14.15
C TRP A 86 19.58 -31.44 -13.61
N GLU A 87 20.74 -32.08 -13.63
CA GLU A 87 20.92 -33.43 -13.07
C GLU A 87 20.65 -33.45 -11.56
N GLY A 88 21.02 -32.38 -10.84
CA GLY A 88 20.73 -32.21 -9.41
C GLY A 88 19.23 -32.10 -9.11
N LEU A 89 18.47 -31.38 -9.95
CA LEU A 89 17.01 -31.28 -9.84
C LEU A 89 16.32 -32.61 -10.14
N VAL A 90 16.74 -33.30 -11.20
CA VAL A 90 16.24 -34.64 -11.55
C VAL A 90 16.52 -35.66 -10.45
N ALA A 91 17.63 -35.52 -9.74
CA ALA A 91 18.01 -36.39 -8.64
C ALA A 91 17.45 -35.97 -7.27
N LEU A 92 16.71 -34.86 -7.19
CA LEU A 92 16.20 -34.33 -5.93
C LEU A 92 15.17 -35.29 -5.32
N ASP A 93 15.43 -35.70 -4.07
CA ASP A 93 14.62 -36.71 -3.37
C ASP A 93 13.83 -36.05 -2.24
N VAL A 94 12.60 -35.61 -2.53
CA VAL A 94 11.74 -34.89 -1.57
C VAL A 94 11.51 -35.70 -0.28
N ALA A 95 11.53 -37.03 -0.36
CA ALA A 95 11.42 -37.90 0.82
C ALA A 95 12.59 -37.71 1.80
N ARG A 96 13.77 -37.31 1.32
CA ARG A 96 14.93 -36.99 2.18
C ARG A 96 14.68 -35.73 2.99
N SER A 97 14.14 -34.69 2.37
CA SER A 97 13.81 -33.41 3.01
C SER A 97 12.66 -33.58 4.02
N LEU A 98 11.64 -34.38 3.68
CA LEU A 98 10.58 -34.77 4.61
C LEU A 98 11.15 -35.51 5.84
N ALA A 99 12.07 -36.46 5.63
CA ALA A 99 12.73 -37.15 6.75
C ALA A 99 13.57 -36.17 7.60
N ALA A 100 14.19 -35.16 6.99
CA ALA A 100 14.90 -34.12 7.72
C ALA A 100 13.95 -33.24 8.55
N SER A 101 12.76 -32.89 8.05
CA SER A 101 11.71 -32.22 8.81
C SER A 101 11.28 -33.04 10.03
N TRP A 102 11.02 -34.33 9.87
CA TRP A 102 10.64 -35.20 11.00
C TRP A 102 11.74 -35.42 12.04
N ARG A 103 13.02 -35.40 11.63
CA ARG A 103 14.15 -35.44 12.59
C ARG A 103 14.40 -34.07 13.22
N GLY A 104 14.04 -33.01 12.51
CA GLY A 104 14.23 -31.62 12.88
C GLY A 104 13.20 -31.13 13.89
N GLY A 105 11.92 -31.41 13.67
CA GLY A 105 10.84 -30.87 14.49
C GLY A 105 9.61 -30.58 13.68
N LEU A 106 8.44 -31.00 14.18
CA LEU A 106 7.16 -30.43 13.76
C LEU A 106 6.54 -29.66 14.93
N VAL A 107 5.83 -28.57 14.62
CA VAL A 107 5.05 -27.80 15.60
C VAL A 107 4.02 -28.70 16.27
N ALA A 108 3.42 -29.59 15.49
CA ALA A 108 2.39 -30.52 15.94
C ALA A 108 2.85 -31.55 17.00
N GLU A 109 4.15 -31.68 17.28
CA GLU A 109 4.67 -32.55 18.34
C GLU A 109 4.43 -31.99 19.75
N LEU A 110 4.24 -30.68 19.83
CA LEU A 110 4.04 -29.97 21.07
C LEU A 110 2.56 -29.57 21.23
N GLY A 111 2.09 -29.58 22.47
CA GLY A 111 0.71 -29.25 22.78
C GLY A 111 0.51 -28.77 24.20
N TRP A 112 -0.55 -27.99 24.40
CA TRP A 112 -0.95 -27.51 25.70
C TRP A 112 -2.34 -28.10 26.03
N PRO A 113 -2.41 -29.20 26.80
CA PRO A 113 -3.66 -29.94 26.98
C PRO A 113 -4.85 -29.10 27.45
N ALA A 114 -4.63 -28.18 28.41
CA ALA A 114 -5.68 -27.31 28.90
C ALA A 114 -6.18 -26.29 27.86
N PHE A 115 -5.30 -25.85 26.95
CA PHE A 115 -5.65 -25.01 25.82
C PHE A 115 -6.41 -25.82 24.77
N ASP A 116 -5.92 -27.01 24.45
CA ASP A 116 -6.53 -27.93 23.50
C ASP A 116 -7.97 -28.31 23.88
N GLU A 117 -8.20 -28.62 25.16
CA GLU A 117 -9.53 -28.88 25.73
C GLU A 117 -10.42 -27.62 25.70
N ALA A 118 -9.84 -26.44 25.89
CA ALA A 118 -10.58 -25.18 25.85
C ALA A 118 -11.05 -24.83 24.43
N VAL A 119 -10.21 -25.05 23.41
CA VAL A 119 -10.57 -24.89 21.99
C VAL A 119 -11.71 -25.87 21.63
N GLU A 120 -11.60 -27.13 22.04
CA GLU A 120 -12.67 -28.14 21.81
C GLU A 120 -14.00 -27.75 22.49
N GLU A 121 -13.95 -27.19 23.70
CA GLU A 121 -15.17 -26.77 24.41
C GLU A 121 -15.82 -25.51 23.80
N LEU A 122 -15.01 -24.56 23.33
CA LEU A 122 -15.51 -23.28 22.81
C LEU A 122 -15.92 -23.36 21.32
N GLY A 123 -15.36 -24.31 20.56
CA GLY A 123 -15.41 -24.31 19.10
C GLY A 123 -14.37 -23.34 18.52
N THR A 124 -14.11 -23.45 17.21
CA THR A 124 -13.16 -22.58 16.49
C THR A 124 -13.83 -21.35 15.88
N GLU A 125 -15.13 -21.45 15.53
CA GLU A 125 -15.93 -20.34 15.00
C GLU A 125 -15.98 -19.16 16.00
N GLU A 126 -15.54 -17.97 15.57
CA GLU A 126 -15.45 -16.74 16.37
C GLU A 126 -14.60 -16.87 17.66
N LEU A 127 -13.71 -17.88 17.74
CA LEU A 127 -12.84 -18.07 18.89
C LEU A 127 -11.73 -17.02 18.91
N GLN A 128 -11.56 -16.36 20.06
CA GLN A 128 -10.47 -15.43 20.29
C GLN A 128 -9.58 -15.92 21.42
N VAL A 129 -8.26 -15.73 21.25
CA VAL A 129 -7.22 -16.11 22.21
C VAL A 129 -6.44 -14.86 22.60
N HIS A 130 -6.79 -14.27 23.75
CA HIS A 130 -6.12 -13.06 24.25
C HIS A 130 -5.90 -13.13 25.77
N GLY A 131 -5.21 -12.15 26.32
CA GLY A 131 -5.14 -11.95 27.76
C GLY A 131 -3.75 -11.59 28.26
N PRO A 132 -3.66 -11.01 29.47
CA PRO A 132 -2.43 -10.44 29.95
C PRO A 132 -1.51 -11.53 30.48
N TRP A 133 -0.23 -11.50 30.10
CA TRP A 133 0.76 -12.41 30.67
C TRP A 133 0.75 -12.30 32.21
N PRO A 134 0.72 -13.42 32.98
CA PRO A 134 0.92 -14.82 32.57
C PRO A 134 -0.37 -15.62 32.27
N TYR A 135 -1.52 -14.96 32.20
CA TYR A 135 -2.81 -15.60 31.95
C TYR A 135 -3.09 -15.71 30.46
N THR A 136 -3.85 -16.73 30.08
CA THR A 136 -4.40 -16.88 28.73
C THR A 136 -5.91 -17.01 28.84
N VAL A 137 -6.65 -16.23 28.07
CA VAL A 137 -8.11 -16.26 28.06
C VAL A 137 -8.59 -16.63 26.66
N LEU A 138 -9.23 -17.79 26.57
CA LEU A 138 -9.93 -18.22 25.37
C LEU A 138 -11.38 -17.83 25.53
N PHE A 139 -11.97 -17.15 24.55
CA PHE A 139 -13.37 -16.74 24.64
C PHE A 139 -14.05 -16.60 23.29
N ASN A 140 -15.37 -16.75 23.31
CA ASN A 140 -16.28 -16.36 22.23
C ASN A 140 -17.34 -15.42 22.81
N ALA A 141 -18.39 -15.09 22.06
CA ALA A 141 -19.44 -14.17 22.53
C ALA A 141 -20.19 -14.62 23.81
N ARG A 142 -20.08 -15.89 24.24
CA ARG A 142 -20.88 -16.47 25.33
C ARG A 142 -20.08 -16.93 26.53
N LYS A 143 -18.86 -17.41 26.34
CA LYS A 143 -18.04 -18.02 27.40
C LYS A 143 -16.59 -17.57 27.29
N ALA A 144 -15.94 -17.51 28.44
CA ALA A 144 -14.51 -17.37 28.56
C ALA A 144 -13.94 -18.48 29.45
N ILE A 145 -12.83 -19.07 29.01
CA ILE A 145 -12.02 -20.03 29.76
C ILE A 145 -10.69 -19.34 30.08
N VAL A 146 -10.34 -19.29 31.36
CA VAL A 146 -9.09 -18.68 31.82
C VAL A 146 -8.12 -19.78 32.18
N LEU A 147 -6.97 -19.77 31.52
CA LEU A 147 -5.81 -20.58 31.85
C LEU A 147 -4.85 -19.76 32.71
N GLY A 148 -4.41 -20.38 33.79
CA GLY A 148 -3.61 -19.78 34.83
C GLY A 148 -2.11 -19.78 34.54
N PRO A 149 -1.34 -19.17 35.45
CA PRO A 149 0.10 -19.09 35.36
C PRO A 149 0.82 -20.41 35.65
N ASP A 150 0.09 -21.49 35.88
CA ASP A 150 0.58 -22.86 35.98
C ASP A 150 0.23 -23.69 34.72
N GLY A 151 -0.36 -23.03 33.71
CA GLY A 151 -0.87 -23.66 32.49
C GLY A 151 -2.18 -24.43 32.69
N ALA A 152 -2.76 -24.44 33.90
CA ALA A 152 -3.98 -25.16 34.18
C ALA A 152 -5.21 -24.27 34.00
N ARG A 153 -6.36 -24.88 33.73
CA ARG A 153 -7.64 -24.17 33.72
C ARG A 153 -7.98 -23.67 35.11
N LEU A 154 -8.08 -22.35 35.27
CA LEU A 154 -8.50 -21.72 36.53
C LEU A 154 -10.01 -21.71 36.67
N THR A 155 -10.71 -21.29 35.61
CA THR A 155 -12.16 -21.13 35.65
C THR A 155 -12.78 -21.08 34.27
N THR A 156 -14.10 -21.22 34.25
CA THR A 156 -14.96 -20.94 33.11
C THR A 156 -16.07 -20.01 33.54
N LEU A 157 -16.30 -18.99 32.72
CA LEU A 157 -17.19 -17.91 33.04
C LEU A 157 -18.12 -17.68 31.87
N ASP A 158 -19.42 -17.59 32.15
CA ASP A 158 -20.37 -17.10 31.18
C ASP A 158 -20.19 -15.59 31.02
N LEU A 159 -19.98 -15.15 29.78
CA LEU A 159 -19.94 -13.74 29.44
C LEU A 159 -21.38 -13.21 29.36
N ARG A 160 -21.67 -12.17 30.15
CA ARG A 160 -23.00 -11.53 30.19
C ARG A 160 -22.98 -10.18 29.48
N LEU A 161 -22.46 -10.20 28.25
CA LEU A 161 -22.41 -9.03 27.40
C LEU A 161 -23.82 -8.62 26.96
N PRO A 162 -24.07 -7.31 26.76
CA PRO A 162 -25.27 -6.86 26.08
C PRO A 162 -25.44 -7.59 24.73
N LYS A 163 -26.68 -7.84 24.32
CA LYS A 163 -26.94 -8.55 23.06
C LYS A 163 -26.25 -7.81 21.90
N GLY A 164 -25.50 -8.52 21.06
CA GLY A 164 -24.80 -8.00 19.88
C GLY A 164 -23.70 -6.99 20.20
N THR A 165 -22.92 -7.25 21.23
CA THR A 165 -21.65 -6.58 21.50
C THR A 165 -20.60 -7.64 21.72
N ASP A 166 -19.45 -7.49 21.07
CA ASP A 166 -18.35 -8.42 21.20
C ASP A 166 -17.34 -7.92 22.25
N PRO A 167 -16.72 -8.84 22.99
CA PRO A 167 -15.63 -8.48 23.89
C PRO A 167 -14.45 -7.97 23.07
N VAL A 168 -13.93 -6.79 23.41
CA VAL A 168 -12.76 -6.17 22.73
C VAL A 168 -11.49 -6.23 23.58
N GLY A 169 -11.61 -6.57 24.86
CA GLY A 169 -10.46 -6.77 25.75
C GLY A 169 -10.88 -7.56 26.98
N VAL A 170 -10.19 -8.66 27.26
CA VAL A 170 -10.53 -9.58 28.34
C VAL A 170 -9.29 -9.83 29.19
N ARG A 171 -9.32 -9.39 30.46
CA ARG A 171 -8.17 -9.48 31.37
C ARG A 171 -8.54 -10.20 32.64
N TRP A 172 -7.73 -11.16 33.06
CA TRP A 172 -7.84 -11.76 34.38
C TRP A 172 -7.06 -10.92 35.39
N ILE A 173 -7.76 -10.27 36.32
CA ILE A 173 -7.18 -9.37 37.31
C ILE A 173 -7.69 -9.75 38.70
N GLY A 174 -6.78 -10.10 39.62
CA GLY A 174 -7.10 -10.32 41.04
C GLY A 174 -8.22 -11.35 41.29
N GLY A 175 -8.35 -12.36 40.44
CA GLY A 175 -9.36 -13.42 40.58
C GLY A 175 -10.71 -13.16 39.88
N GLN A 176 -10.83 -12.10 39.07
CA GLN A 176 -12.01 -11.84 38.25
C GLN A 176 -11.63 -11.46 36.82
N LEU A 177 -12.54 -11.69 35.87
CA LEU A 177 -12.40 -11.14 34.53
C LEU A 177 -12.85 -9.68 34.53
N LEU A 178 -11.99 -8.80 34.06
CA LEU A 178 -12.35 -7.49 33.58
C LEU A 178 -12.62 -7.62 32.07
N VAL A 179 -13.87 -7.46 31.68
CA VAL A 179 -14.31 -7.61 30.30
C VAL A 179 -14.71 -6.25 29.75
N GLY A 180 -14.01 -5.81 28.72
CA GLY A 180 -14.29 -4.60 27.95
C GLY A 180 -15.08 -4.91 26.69
N TRP A 181 -16.03 -4.05 26.33
CA TRP A 181 -16.79 -4.10 25.07
C TRP A 181 -17.15 -2.69 24.61
N ARG A 182 -17.56 -2.53 23.36
CA ARG A 182 -18.09 -1.26 22.85
C ARG A 182 -19.61 -1.21 23.00
N GLU A 183 -20.10 -0.11 23.57
CA GLU A 183 -21.52 0.23 23.61
C GLU A 183 -21.71 1.68 23.15
N SER A 184 -22.44 1.88 22.04
CA SER A 184 -22.76 3.22 21.48
C SER A 184 -21.56 4.15 21.28
N GLY A 185 -20.41 3.62 20.82
CA GLY A 185 -19.18 4.40 20.56
C GLY A 185 -18.33 4.67 21.82
N SER A 186 -18.81 4.31 23.01
CA SER A 186 -18.06 4.39 24.26
C SER A 186 -17.56 3.01 24.71
N GLY A 187 -16.32 2.96 25.19
CA GLY A 187 -15.79 1.77 25.86
C GLY A 187 -16.52 1.55 27.19
N LYS A 188 -17.04 0.34 27.40
CA LYS A 188 -17.58 -0.13 28.67
C LYS A 188 -16.73 -1.27 29.17
N ALA A 189 -16.65 -1.40 30.48
CA ALA A 189 -16.13 -2.61 31.08
C ALA A 189 -16.97 -3.03 32.27
N ALA A 190 -16.95 -4.32 32.58
CA ALA A 190 -17.50 -4.85 33.82
C ALA A 190 -16.60 -5.94 34.37
N TRP A 191 -16.61 -6.02 35.69
CA TRP A 191 -16.04 -7.14 36.42
C TRP A 191 -17.00 -8.33 36.37
N SER A 192 -16.47 -9.55 36.21
CA SER A 192 -17.28 -10.76 36.16
C SER A 192 -18.09 -11.02 37.44
N GLY A 193 -17.66 -10.47 38.57
CA GLY A 193 -18.43 -10.48 39.82
C GLY A 193 -19.57 -9.45 39.88
N SER A 194 -19.59 -8.46 38.98
CA SER A 194 -20.53 -7.34 39.01
C SER A 194 -21.02 -6.90 37.62
N TRP A 195 -21.34 -7.87 36.75
CA TRP A 195 -21.88 -7.65 35.39
C TRP A 195 -23.02 -6.62 35.29
N ARG A 196 -23.82 -6.44 36.35
CA ARG A 196 -24.94 -5.49 36.39
C ARG A 196 -24.53 -4.03 36.64
N GLN A 197 -23.25 -3.78 36.87
CA GLN A 197 -22.70 -2.45 37.14
C GLN A 197 -21.52 -2.16 36.19
N PRO A 198 -21.77 -2.06 34.87
CA PRO A 198 -20.72 -1.66 33.93
C PRO A 198 -20.28 -0.21 34.19
N PHE A 199 -19.01 0.07 33.96
CA PHE A 199 -18.42 1.41 34.08
C PHE A 199 -17.83 1.85 32.74
N ALA A 200 -17.62 3.17 32.58
CA ALA A 200 -16.95 3.70 31.40
C ALA A 200 -15.47 3.30 31.45
N ALA A 201 -14.98 2.64 30.40
CA ALA A 201 -13.62 2.16 30.33
C ALA A 201 -12.77 3.16 29.52
N GLU A 202 -11.72 3.71 30.14
CA GLU A 202 -10.61 4.40 29.45
C GLU A 202 -9.55 3.41 28.94
N ILE A 203 -9.91 2.12 28.79
CA ILE A 203 -9.03 1.06 28.31
C ILE A 203 -8.83 1.29 26.80
N PRO A 204 -7.58 1.36 26.30
CA PRO A 204 -7.33 1.44 24.86
C PRO A 204 -7.99 0.26 24.14
N TYR A 205 -8.85 0.50 23.15
CA TYR A 205 -9.70 -0.54 22.56
C TYR A 205 -9.03 -1.34 21.43
N TRP A 206 -7.89 -0.86 20.93
CA TRP A 206 -6.99 -1.59 20.01
C TRP A 206 -6.03 -2.51 20.75
N ASP A 207 -6.00 -2.43 22.08
CA ASP A 207 -5.19 -3.30 22.94
C ASP A 207 -6.04 -4.50 23.35
N ARG A 208 -5.77 -5.65 22.70
CA ARG A 208 -6.45 -6.93 22.96
C ARG A 208 -6.20 -7.47 24.38
N GLY A 209 -5.41 -6.75 25.19
CA GLY A 209 -5.14 -7.08 26.58
C GLY A 209 -3.91 -7.97 26.75
N GLU A 210 -2.98 -7.94 25.81
CA GLU A 210 -1.78 -8.80 25.76
C GLU A 210 -0.64 -8.31 26.67
N ASN A 211 -0.82 -7.16 27.32
CA ASN A 211 0.20 -6.57 28.18
C ASN A 211 0.52 -7.44 29.40
N ARG A 212 1.72 -7.23 29.95
CA ARG A 212 2.21 -7.96 31.13
C ARG A 212 1.55 -7.45 32.39
N ILE A 213 1.19 -8.37 33.27
CA ILE A 213 0.69 -8.06 34.60
C ILE A 213 1.42 -8.87 35.66
N ALA A 214 1.46 -8.34 36.88
CA ALA A 214 2.01 -9.05 38.03
C ALA A 214 1.07 -8.96 39.23
N ASP A 215 0.68 -10.11 39.76
CA ASP A 215 -0.07 -10.17 41.00
C ASP A 215 0.82 -9.82 42.19
N LEU A 216 0.40 -8.82 42.96
CA LEU A 216 1.10 -8.34 44.15
C LEU A 216 0.59 -9.05 45.40
N ALA A 217 1.44 -9.15 46.42
CA ALA A 217 1.13 -9.84 47.68
C ALA A 217 -0.04 -9.24 48.47
N ASP A 218 -0.43 -7.99 48.18
CA ASP A 218 -1.60 -7.34 48.78
C ASP A 218 -2.92 -7.64 48.06
N GLY A 219 -2.89 -8.48 47.02
CA GLY A 219 -4.06 -8.90 46.24
C GLY A 219 -4.42 -7.97 45.08
N THR A 220 -3.62 -6.93 44.83
CA THR A 220 -3.76 -6.06 43.65
C THR A 220 -2.90 -6.57 42.49
N CYS A 221 -3.14 -6.08 41.29
CA CYS A 221 -2.38 -6.43 40.10
C CYS A 221 -1.63 -5.20 39.56
N PHE A 222 -0.37 -5.36 39.17
CA PHE A 222 0.47 -4.29 38.65
C PHE A 222 0.51 -4.33 37.12
N LEU A 223 0.15 -3.21 36.48
CA LEU A 223 0.11 -3.03 35.01
C LEU A 223 1.20 -2.03 34.54
N GLY A 224 2.36 -2.03 35.21
CA GLY A 224 3.45 -1.12 34.91
C GLY A 224 3.34 0.29 35.49
N VAL A 225 2.15 0.89 35.54
CA VAL A 225 2.02 2.28 36.04
C VAL A 225 1.77 2.31 37.55
N ARG A 226 0.78 1.56 38.05
CA ARG A 226 0.47 1.47 39.48
C ARG A 226 -0.33 0.20 39.77
N PRO A 227 -0.43 -0.22 41.05
CA PRO A 227 -1.33 -1.29 41.44
C PRO A 227 -2.79 -0.99 41.11
N PHE A 228 -3.54 -2.03 40.72
CA PHE A 228 -4.92 -1.99 40.29
C PHE A 228 -5.72 -3.11 40.97
N ALA A 229 -6.86 -2.77 41.58
CA ALA A 229 -7.64 -3.71 42.39
C ALA A 229 -8.94 -4.13 41.71
N VAL A 230 -9.43 -5.33 42.05
CA VAL A 230 -10.77 -5.78 41.63
C VAL A 230 -11.84 -4.82 42.14
N GLY A 231 -12.75 -4.41 41.24
CA GLY A 231 -13.81 -3.44 41.52
C GLY A 231 -13.38 -1.99 41.34
N GLU A 232 -12.12 -1.70 41.04
CA GLU A 232 -11.69 -0.35 40.66
C GLU A 232 -12.14 -0.03 39.22
N HIS A 233 -12.57 1.22 38.99
CA HIS A 233 -13.14 1.65 37.70
C HIS A 233 -12.24 2.64 36.94
N ALA A 234 -11.25 3.25 37.61
CA ALA A 234 -10.32 4.18 36.99
C ALA A 234 -9.11 3.41 36.45
N TRP A 235 -8.87 3.49 35.13
CA TRP A 235 -7.76 2.79 34.49
C TRP A 235 -6.42 3.26 35.08
N PRO A 236 -5.50 2.37 35.47
CA PRO A 236 -4.21 2.74 36.05
C PRO A 236 -3.22 3.30 35.02
N GLY A 237 -3.48 3.13 33.72
CA GLY A 237 -2.48 3.22 32.67
C GLY A 237 -1.80 1.87 32.44
N ASP A 238 -1.16 1.71 31.29
CA ASP A 238 -0.46 0.48 30.90
C ASP A 238 0.91 0.84 30.34
N GLU A 239 1.97 0.31 30.94
CA GLU A 239 3.35 0.50 30.49
C GLU A 239 4.11 -0.81 30.62
N ASP A 240 4.87 -1.19 29.61
CA ASP A 240 5.61 -2.45 29.62
C ASP A 240 6.70 -2.49 30.73
N PHE A 241 6.94 -3.68 31.27
CA PHE A 241 7.91 -3.93 32.33
C PHE A 241 8.41 -5.38 32.33
N LEU A 242 9.53 -5.59 33.04
CA LEU A 242 10.11 -6.90 33.31
C LEU A 242 10.06 -7.19 34.80
N HIS A 243 9.93 -8.45 35.19
CA HIS A 243 10.10 -8.88 36.57
C HIS A 243 10.57 -10.33 36.67
N ASP A 244 11.29 -10.64 37.76
CA ASP A 244 11.78 -11.99 38.06
C ASP A 244 11.01 -12.66 39.21
N GLY A 245 9.87 -12.06 39.59
CA GLY A 245 9.03 -12.47 40.72
C GLY A 245 9.37 -11.76 42.04
N GLU A 246 10.56 -11.17 42.17
CA GLU A 246 10.96 -10.40 43.36
C GLU A 246 11.18 -8.91 43.08
N ARG A 247 11.74 -8.61 41.91
CA ARG A 247 12.15 -7.27 41.47
C ARG A 247 11.55 -6.96 40.11
N PHE A 248 11.41 -5.67 39.82
CA PHE A 248 10.80 -5.15 38.60
C PHE A 248 11.76 -4.19 37.91
N TRP A 249 11.68 -4.10 36.58
CA TRP A 249 12.50 -3.21 35.76
C TRP A 249 11.70 -2.62 34.60
N ARG A 250 12.15 -1.47 34.08
CA ARG A 250 11.64 -0.82 32.87
C ARG A 250 12.79 -0.48 31.92
N ARG A 251 12.56 -0.64 30.61
CA ARG A 251 13.49 -0.18 29.56
C ARG A 251 13.31 1.32 29.34
N SER A 252 14.39 2.09 29.48
CA SER A 252 14.39 3.54 29.28
C SER A 252 15.74 4.00 28.71
N GLY A 253 15.74 4.62 27.53
CA GLY A 253 16.97 5.10 26.88
C GLY A 253 18.00 4.01 26.64
N GLY A 254 17.55 2.84 26.16
CA GLY A 254 18.40 1.67 25.88
C GLY A 254 18.81 0.83 27.11
N ARG A 255 18.46 1.24 28.34
CA ARG A 255 18.89 0.56 29.58
C ARG A 255 17.72 0.02 30.38
N PHE A 256 17.93 -1.07 31.10
CA PHE A 256 16.98 -1.58 32.11
C PHE A 256 17.26 -0.92 33.47
N LEU A 257 16.25 -0.24 33.99
CA LEU A 257 16.31 0.43 35.29
C LEU A 257 15.32 -0.21 36.26
N PRO A 258 15.67 -0.39 37.55
CA PRO A 258 14.74 -0.93 38.54
C PRO A 258 13.47 -0.08 38.66
N LEU A 259 12.35 -0.75 38.90
CA LEU A 259 11.01 -0.18 38.98
C LEU A 259 10.39 -0.56 40.33
N ASP A 260 9.78 0.40 41.02
CA ASP A 260 8.99 0.11 42.23
C ASP A 260 7.53 -0.20 41.83
N PRO A 261 7.07 -1.45 41.95
CA PRO A 261 5.72 -1.84 41.53
C PRO A 261 4.61 -1.20 42.39
N ARG A 262 4.93 -0.66 43.58
CA ARG A 262 3.93 0.03 44.41
C ARG A 262 3.65 1.45 43.94
N THR A 263 4.62 2.10 43.30
CA THR A 263 4.55 3.52 42.94
C THR A 263 4.69 3.81 41.45
N GLY A 264 5.13 2.82 40.65
CA GLY A 264 5.41 2.98 39.22
C GLY A 264 6.67 3.77 38.89
N LYS A 265 7.46 4.13 39.91
CA LYS A 265 8.63 5.00 39.75
C LYS A 265 9.88 4.19 39.46
N THR A 266 10.61 4.62 38.44
CA THR A 266 11.96 4.13 38.15
C THR A 266 12.94 4.59 39.23
N MET A 267 13.83 3.69 39.63
CA MET A 267 14.83 3.87 40.69
C MET A 267 16.25 3.80 40.12
N GLU A 268 17.24 4.25 40.88
CA GLU A 268 18.65 4.04 40.56
C GLU A 268 19.04 2.56 40.76
N GLY A 269 19.76 1.99 39.79
CA GLY A 269 20.32 0.65 39.85
C GLY A 269 20.69 0.09 38.48
N GLY A 270 21.01 -1.20 38.43
CA GLY A 270 21.43 -1.90 37.21
C GLY A 270 20.37 -2.86 36.65
N PRO A 271 20.65 -3.48 35.49
CA PRO A 271 19.77 -4.46 34.87
C PRO A 271 19.64 -5.73 35.74
N PRO A 272 18.70 -6.64 35.41
CA PRO A 272 18.66 -7.99 35.97
C PRO A 272 20.03 -8.70 35.82
N SER A 273 20.39 -9.56 36.77
CA SER A 273 21.72 -10.22 36.78
C SER A 273 22.02 -11.04 35.53
N PHE A 274 20.98 -11.58 34.88
CA PHE A 274 21.09 -12.34 33.62
C PHE A 274 21.54 -11.48 32.42
N PHE A 275 21.35 -10.17 32.50
CA PHE A 275 21.78 -9.20 31.48
C PHE A 275 22.93 -8.30 31.98
N ALA A 276 23.47 -8.55 33.18
CA ALA A 276 24.42 -7.65 33.82
C ALA A 276 25.82 -7.66 33.19
N ASP A 277 26.15 -8.72 32.45
CA ASP A 277 27.42 -8.95 31.76
C ASP A 277 27.42 -8.49 30.30
N ILE A 278 26.28 -8.00 29.78
CA ILE A 278 26.09 -7.68 28.36
C ILE A 278 26.14 -6.17 28.15
N ASP A 279 26.77 -5.72 27.06
CA ASP A 279 26.69 -4.34 26.62
C ASP A 279 25.25 -4.04 26.15
N PRO A 280 24.56 -3.01 26.68
CA PRO A 280 23.23 -2.62 26.21
C PRO A 280 23.13 -2.39 24.70
N ASP A 281 24.22 -2.03 24.03
CA ASP A 281 24.27 -1.82 22.57
C ASP A 281 24.39 -3.15 21.78
N GLU A 282 24.71 -4.27 22.43
CA GLU A 282 24.80 -5.61 21.83
C GLU A 282 23.52 -6.46 22.06
N LEU A 283 22.57 -5.94 22.83
CA LEU A 283 21.35 -6.64 23.23
C LEU A 283 20.17 -6.27 22.31
N ASP A 284 19.97 -7.08 21.28
CA ASP A 284 18.98 -6.81 20.22
C ASP A 284 17.56 -7.20 20.67
N THR A 285 17.42 -8.39 21.25
CA THR A 285 16.17 -8.92 21.82
C THR A 285 16.44 -9.51 23.21
N ALA A 286 15.82 -8.91 24.24
CA ALA A 286 15.86 -9.42 25.61
C ALA A 286 14.45 -9.44 26.16
N ASP A 287 13.99 -10.64 26.47
CA ASP A 287 12.72 -10.85 27.12
C ASP A 287 12.94 -11.54 28.47
N LEU A 288 12.46 -10.93 29.55
CA LEU A 288 12.48 -11.49 30.90
C LEU A 288 11.06 -11.46 31.44
N ARG A 289 10.57 -12.66 31.75
CA ARG A 289 9.23 -12.92 32.26
C ARG A 289 9.33 -13.75 33.52
N TYR A 290 8.38 -13.59 34.43
CA TYR A 290 8.23 -14.52 35.54
C TYR A 290 7.09 -15.48 35.25
N VAL A 291 7.34 -16.77 35.36
CA VAL A 291 6.34 -17.83 35.31
C VAL A 291 6.12 -18.32 36.75
N PRO A 292 4.98 -18.00 37.38
CA PRO A 292 4.67 -18.49 38.72
C PRO A 292 4.84 -20.00 38.86
N GLY A 293 5.56 -20.43 39.90
CA GLY A 293 5.84 -21.85 40.14
C GLY A 293 7.01 -22.45 39.32
N ARG A 294 7.41 -21.84 38.20
CA ARG A 294 8.61 -22.23 37.43
C ARG A 294 9.80 -21.27 37.60
N GLY A 295 9.55 -20.04 38.05
CA GLY A 295 10.57 -19.02 38.24
C GLY A 295 10.72 -18.08 37.04
N PRO A 296 11.79 -17.28 36.98
CA PRO A 296 12.05 -16.41 35.85
C PRO A 296 12.39 -17.23 34.61
N TRP A 297 11.72 -16.92 33.51
CA TRP A 297 12.07 -17.34 32.16
C TRP A 297 12.60 -16.12 31.43
N ALA A 298 13.73 -16.27 30.76
CA ALA A 298 14.26 -15.20 29.95
C ALA A 298 15.01 -15.79 28.78
N ILE A 299 14.98 -15.05 27.70
CA ILE A 299 15.80 -15.27 26.52
C ILE A 299 16.67 -14.03 26.35
N ARG A 300 17.96 -14.26 26.14
CA ARG A 300 18.92 -13.21 25.77
C ARG A 300 19.57 -13.59 24.46
N ARG A 301 19.71 -12.61 23.58
CA ARG A 301 20.42 -12.76 22.33
C ARG A 301 21.67 -11.91 22.30
N VAL A 302 22.78 -12.52 21.89
CA VAL A 302 24.07 -11.86 21.65
C VAL A 302 24.62 -12.36 20.31
N GLY A 303 24.45 -11.57 19.26
CA GLY A 303 24.77 -11.98 17.88
C GLY A 303 23.90 -13.15 17.40
N GLU A 304 24.52 -14.21 16.91
CA GLU A 304 23.89 -15.47 16.43
C GLU A 304 23.62 -16.46 17.57
N ARG A 305 23.94 -16.11 18.81
CA ARG A 305 23.76 -16.98 19.96
C ARG A 305 22.58 -16.52 20.80
N THR A 306 21.64 -17.44 21.00
CA THR A 306 20.48 -17.23 21.85
C THR A 306 20.53 -18.18 23.04
N GLU A 307 20.37 -17.64 24.25
CA GLU A 307 20.46 -18.40 25.49
C GLU A 307 19.24 -18.13 26.36
N THR A 308 18.73 -19.19 26.99
CA THR A 308 17.68 -19.07 28.01
C THR A 308 18.25 -19.15 29.42
N LEU A 309 17.47 -18.68 30.41
CA LEU A 309 17.85 -18.75 31.84
C LEU A 309 18.12 -20.17 32.36
N ASP A 310 17.44 -21.18 31.79
CA ASP A 310 17.63 -22.60 32.11
C ASP A 310 18.80 -23.24 31.34
N GLY A 311 19.53 -22.46 30.55
CA GLY A 311 20.77 -22.86 29.89
C GLY A 311 20.59 -23.57 28.56
N LEU A 312 19.40 -23.49 27.94
CA LEU A 312 19.24 -23.86 26.54
C LEU A 312 20.01 -22.85 25.69
N VAL A 313 20.69 -23.37 24.69
CA VAL A 313 21.48 -22.57 23.76
C VAL A 313 21.11 -22.98 22.35
N PHE A 314 20.86 -21.98 21.52
CA PHE A 314 20.71 -22.10 20.09
C PHE A 314 21.74 -21.19 19.42
N GLU A 315 22.47 -21.74 18.46
CA GLU A 315 23.44 -21.00 17.65
C GLU A 315 22.96 -21.04 16.20
N GLY A 316 22.64 -19.87 15.64
CA GLY A 316 22.17 -19.76 14.27
C GLY A 316 21.80 -18.32 13.89
N ASP A 317 21.72 -18.10 12.59
CA ASP A 317 21.50 -16.77 12.02
C ASP A 317 20.06 -16.27 12.21
N ALA A 318 19.12 -17.21 12.41
CA ALA A 318 17.71 -16.92 12.62
C ALA A 318 17.49 -16.09 13.90
N GLN A 319 16.68 -15.04 13.80
CA GLN A 319 16.21 -14.29 14.95
C GLN A 319 15.12 -15.10 15.66
N VAL A 320 15.48 -15.88 16.68
CA VAL A 320 14.54 -16.77 17.38
C VAL A 320 13.88 -16.07 18.57
N ASP A 321 12.57 -16.29 18.72
CA ASP A 321 11.73 -15.72 19.77
C ASP A 321 11.62 -16.63 21.00
N LEU A 322 11.80 -17.94 20.80
CA LEU A 322 11.70 -18.95 21.84
C LEU A 322 12.63 -20.15 21.55
N LEU A 323 13.15 -20.78 22.61
CA LEU A 323 13.81 -22.08 22.52
C LEU A 323 12.94 -23.19 23.10
N VAL A 324 12.77 -24.27 22.35
CA VAL A 324 12.04 -25.48 22.78
C VAL A 324 12.91 -26.73 22.66
N VAL A 325 12.61 -27.77 23.43
CA VAL A 325 13.24 -29.10 23.28
C VAL A 325 12.15 -30.09 22.90
N LEU A 326 12.35 -30.78 21.78
CA LEU A 326 11.43 -31.79 21.29
C LEU A 326 11.71 -33.16 21.91
N PRO A 327 10.70 -34.04 21.99
CA PRO A 327 10.86 -35.34 22.64
C PRO A 327 11.86 -36.23 21.90
N GLY A 328 12.74 -36.90 22.65
CA GLY A 328 13.76 -37.76 22.07
C GLY A 328 15.03 -37.03 21.60
N ASP A 329 15.13 -35.72 21.86
CA ASP A 329 16.34 -34.93 21.62
C ASP A 329 16.71 -34.12 22.88
N THR A 330 17.97 -33.70 22.98
CA THR A 330 18.50 -32.82 24.02
C THR A 330 18.89 -31.44 23.49
N ALA A 331 18.99 -31.27 22.17
CA ALA A 331 19.33 -29.99 21.55
C ALA A 331 18.10 -29.08 21.43
N ALA A 332 18.28 -27.80 21.75
CA ALA A 332 17.23 -26.79 21.62
C ALA A 332 16.92 -26.50 20.15
N ARG A 333 15.66 -26.20 19.87
CA ARG A 333 15.14 -25.71 18.60
C ARG A 333 14.75 -24.25 18.75
N GLY A 334 15.06 -23.45 17.73
CA GLY A 334 14.59 -22.08 17.65
C GLY A 334 13.15 -22.05 17.15
N VAL A 335 12.31 -21.20 17.71
CA VAL A 335 10.97 -20.92 17.17
C VAL A 335 10.93 -19.44 16.80
N VAL A 336 10.40 -19.15 15.62
CA VAL A 336 10.24 -17.80 15.06
C VAL A 336 8.77 -17.57 14.77
N GLU A 337 8.25 -16.41 15.14
CA GLU A 337 6.91 -15.93 14.76
C GLU A 337 7.06 -14.71 13.84
N SER A 338 6.49 -14.80 12.65
CA SER A 338 6.52 -13.74 11.65
C SER A 338 5.12 -13.55 11.08
N TRP A 339 4.45 -12.46 11.46
CA TRP A 339 3.05 -12.23 11.09
C TRP A 339 2.16 -13.41 11.53
N ARG A 340 1.53 -14.13 10.59
CA ARG A 340 0.70 -15.31 10.85
C ARG A 340 1.52 -16.61 10.82
N ASP A 341 2.81 -16.56 10.48
CA ASP A 341 3.62 -17.76 10.31
C ASP A 341 4.43 -18.12 11.54
N LEU A 342 4.52 -19.42 11.80
CA LEU A 342 5.34 -19.97 12.85
C LEU A 342 6.28 -21.04 12.32
N THR A 343 7.58 -20.84 12.58
CA THR A 343 8.65 -21.68 12.03
C THR A 343 9.51 -22.27 13.13
N ILE A 344 9.75 -23.58 13.07
CA ILE A 344 10.68 -24.28 13.97
C ILE A 344 12.00 -24.54 13.24
N HIS A 345 13.11 -24.10 13.83
CA HIS A 345 14.46 -24.28 13.33
C HIS A 345 15.20 -25.43 14.03
N ALA A 346 15.85 -26.29 13.24
CA ALA A 346 16.79 -27.30 13.71
C ALA A 346 17.97 -26.66 14.46
N PRO A 347 18.75 -27.38 15.29
CA PRO A 347 19.93 -26.84 15.96
C PRO A 347 21.00 -26.38 14.97
N GLU A 348 20.97 -26.90 13.75
CA GLU A 348 21.83 -26.47 12.65
C GLU A 348 21.35 -25.18 11.96
N GLY A 349 20.23 -24.59 12.39
CA GLY A 349 19.76 -23.26 12.00
C GLY A 349 18.69 -23.20 10.89
N TYR A 350 18.41 -24.29 10.19
CA TYR A 350 17.43 -24.31 9.09
C TYR A 350 16.00 -24.64 9.54
N ALA A 351 15.01 -24.18 8.79
CA ALA A 351 13.59 -24.40 9.08
C ALA A 351 13.22 -25.87 8.87
N THR A 352 12.48 -26.45 9.81
CA THR A 352 12.08 -27.87 9.83
C THR A 352 10.60 -28.06 9.60
N ASP A 353 9.81 -27.09 10.04
CA ASP A 353 8.36 -27.00 9.86
C ASP A 353 7.98 -25.53 9.88
N GLU A 354 6.94 -25.20 9.11
CA GLU A 354 6.40 -23.86 8.93
C GLU A 354 4.88 -24.00 8.84
N ARG A 355 4.18 -23.18 9.61
CA ARG A 355 2.73 -23.25 9.74
C ARG A 355 2.14 -21.85 9.79
N GLU A 356 1.20 -21.57 8.90
CA GLU A 356 0.37 -20.38 8.94
C GLU A 356 -0.74 -20.51 10.00
N GLU A 357 -1.02 -19.42 10.70
CA GLU A 357 -2.15 -19.24 11.59
C GLU A 357 -3.44 -19.13 10.76
N ASP A 358 -4.26 -20.18 10.84
CA ASP A 358 -5.58 -20.25 10.22
C ASP A 358 -6.66 -20.35 11.32
N ASP A 359 -7.83 -19.77 11.05
CA ASP A 359 -9.00 -19.72 11.92
C ASP A 359 -9.48 -21.13 12.35
N GLU A 360 -9.18 -22.16 11.55
CA GLU A 360 -9.47 -23.56 11.88
C GLU A 360 -8.58 -24.14 13.00
N HIS A 361 -7.37 -23.61 13.21
CA HIS A 361 -6.41 -24.12 14.20
C HIS A 361 -5.73 -22.99 15.00
N PRO A 362 -6.48 -22.31 15.88
CA PRO A 362 -5.98 -21.17 16.63
C PRO A 362 -4.81 -21.58 17.54
N MET A 363 -3.74 -20.78 17.50
CA MET A 363 -2.54 -21.00 18.29
C MET A 363 -2.44 -20.00 19.45
N PRO A 364 -1.89 -20.39 20.61
CA PRO A 364 -1.60 -19.44 21.66
C PRO A 364 -0.36 -18.60 21.27
N PRO A 365 -0.30 -17.32 21.66
CA PRO A 365 0.87 -16.46 21.44
C PRO A 365 2.17 -17.13 21.90
N LEU A 366 3.28 -16.89 21.18
CA LEU A 366 4.55 -17.61 21.38
C LEU A 366 5.05 -17.63 22.82
N ASP A 367 4.87 -16.53 23.53
CA ASP A 367 5.30 -16.46 24.91
C ASP A 367 4.61 -17.49 25.83
N ARG A 368 3.43 -18.00 25.47
CA ARG A 368 2.69 -19.04 26.21
C ARG A 368 3.20 -20.45 25.98
N TRP A 369 4.13 -20.66 25.06
CA TRP A 369 4.60 -21.98 24.66
C TRP A 369 5.47 -22.68 25.71
N HIS A 370 5.86 -22.00 26.77
CA HIS A 370 6.47 -22.65 27.94
C HIS A 370 5.53 -23.67 28.63
N TRP A 371 4.22 -23.62 28.36
CA TRP A 371 3.24 -24.63 28.76
C TRP A 371 3.15 -25.83 27.83
N PHE A 372 3.79 -25.76 26.68
CA PHE A 372 3.72 -26.85 25.72
C PHE A 372 4.46 -28.05 26.28
N THR A 373 3.85 -29.20 26.09
CA THR A 373 4.35 -30.51 26.47
C THR A 373 4.30 -31.43 25.25
N PRO A 374 5.15 -32.45 25.22
CA PRO A 374 5.08 -33.50 24.20
C PRO A 374 3.68 -34.14 24.13
N ARG A 375 3.03 -34.10 22.97
CA ARG A 375 1.72 -34.76 22.77
C ARG A 375 1.86 -36.28 22.79
N ASP A 376 2.84 -36.78 22.05
CA ASP A 376 3.15 -38.20 21.94
C ASP A 376 4.67 -38.42 21.97
N PRO A 377 5.28 -38.57 23.16
CA PRO A 377 6.72 -38.79 23.27
C PRO A 377 7.23 -40.01 22.48
N THR A 378 6.38 -41.03 22.31
CA THR A 378 6.77 -42.26 21.59
C THR A 378 6.71 -42.02 20.09
N GLY A 379 5.66 -41.38 19.61
CA GLY A 379 5.52 -40.94 18.22
C GLY A 379 6.65 -40.00 17.79
N SER A 380 6.92 -38.96 18.58
CA SER A 380 8.04 -38.03 18.36
C SER A 380 9.39 -38.74 18.30
N ALA A 381 9.66 -39.70 19.20
CA ALA A 381 10.90 -40.47 19.17
C ALA A 381 11.07 -41.30 17.87
N VAL A 382 9.96 -41.78 17.29
CA VAL A 382 9.98 -42.45 15.97
C VAL A 382 10.30 -41.45 14.86
N LEU A 383 9.72 -40.24 14.90
CA LEU A 383 10.03 -39.17 13.94
C LEU A 383 11.51 -38.75 14.01
N ARG A 384 12.09 -38.67 15.21
CA ARG A 384 13.55 -38.42 15.42
C ARG A 384 14.44 -39.47 14.76
N GLY A 385 13.95 -40.71 14.63
CA GLY A 385 14.66 -41.82 14.01
C GLY A 385 14.33 -42.03 12.52
N ALA A 386 13.48 -41.20 11.92
CA ALA A 386 13.01 -41.40 10.57
C ALA A 386 14.14 -41.26 9.54
N ASP A 387 14.26 -42.24 8.65
CA ASP A 387 15.16 -42.19 7.49
C ASP A 387 14.38 -41.92 6.19
N THR A 388 15.11 -41.68 5.10
CA THR A 388 14.53 -41.43 3.78
C THR A 388 13.66 -42.60 3.29
N ALA A 389 14.00 -43.84 3.67
CA ALA A 389 13.23 -45.02 3.27
C ALA A 389 11.85 -45.05 3.95
N LEU A 390 11.79 -44.69 5.23
CA LEU A 390 10.54 -44.56 5.97
C LEU A 390 9.68 -43.43 5.40
N ALA A 391 10.25 -42.24 5.20
CA ALA A 391 9.52 -41.11 4.62
C ALA A 391 8.93 -41.45 3.25
N ARG A 392 9.72 -42.09 2.36
CA ARG A 392 9.23 -42.55 1.05
C ARG A 392 8.10 -43.57 1.17
N ALA A 393 8.22 -44.54 2.08
CA ALA A 393 7.17 -45.54 2.29
C ALA A 393 5.86 -44.92 2.76
N VAL A 394 5.92 -43.90 3.64
CA VAL A 394 4.76 -43.15 4.12
C VAL A 394 4.17 -42.27 3.01
N MET A 395 5.00 -41.55 2.24
CA MET A 395 4.54 -40.78 1.08
C MET A 395 3.77 -41.67 0.09
N GLU A 396 4.30 -42.86 -0.22
CA GLU A 396 3.64 -43.80 -1.12
C GLU A 396 2.33 -44.35 -0.55
N ALA A 397 2.28 -44.63 0.76
CA ALA A 397 1.04 -45.06 1.42
C ALA A 397 -0.07 -43.98 1.34
N LEU A 398 0.30 -42.70 1.42
CA LEU A 398 -0.64 -41.58 1.43
C LEU A 398 -1.02 -41.09 0.01
N ARG A 399 -0.18 -41.33 -1.01
CA ARG A 399 -0.35 -40.83 -2.39
C ARG A 399 -1.72 -41.10 -3.02
N SER A 400 -2.38 -42.20 -2.64
CA SER A 400 -3.71 -42.56 -3.16
C SER A 400 -4.72 -42.89 -2.06
N ALA A 401 -4.41 -42.51 -0.83
CA ALA A 401 -5.29 -42.74 0.31
C ALA A 401 -6.49 -41.78 0.26
N LYS A 402 -7.70 -42.30 0.45
CA LYS A 402 -8.91 -41.47 0.61
C LYS A 402 -8.93 -40.73 1.95
N ASP A 403 -8.30 -41.30 2.96
CA ASP A 403 -8.14 -40.72 4.30
C ASP A 403 -6.66 -40.80 4.67
N PRO A 404 -5.92 -39.68 4.52
CA PRO A 404 -4.50 -39.62 4.84
C PRO A 404 -4.18 -39.98 6.29
N ASN A 405 -5.03 -39.62 7.25
CA ASN A 405 -4.82 -39.92 8.66
C ASN A 405 -5.00 -41.41 8.95
N ALA A 406 -5.97 -42.08 8.32
CA ALA A 406 -6.13 -43.53 8.45
C ALA A 406 -4.94 -44.29 7.85
N ALA A 407 -4.46 -43.88 6.67
CA ALA A 407 -3.28 -44.48 6.03
C ALA A 407 -2.00 -44.25 6.86
N LEU A 408 -1.85 -43.06 7.45
CA LEU A 408 -0.74 -42.75 8.33
C LEU A 408 -0.77 -43.59 9.62
N ALA A 409 -1.95 -43.86 10.18
CA ALA A 409 -2.09 -44.72 11.36
C ALA A 409 -1.64 -46.17 11.09
N GLU A 410 -1.79 -46.64 9.84
CA GLU A 410 -1.30 -47.95 9.41
C GLU A 410 0.23 -47.93 9.16
N ALA A 411 0.74 -46.88 8.51
CA ALA A 411 2.15 -46.75 8.16
C ALA A 411 3.06 -46.40 9.36
N LEU A 412 2.56 -45.60 10.31
CA LEU A 412 3.25 -45.17 11.53
C LEU A 412 2.38 -45.41 12.77
N PRO A 413 2.15 -46.68 13.18
CA PRO A 413 1.26 -47.00 14.30
C PRO A 413 1.75 -46.48 15.66
N ALA A 414 3.02 -46.09 15.76
CA ALA A 414 3.59 -45.48 16.96
C ALA A 414 3.19 -44.00 17.14
N VAL A 415 2.68 -43.33 16.10
CA VAL A 415 2.11 -41.97 16.18
C VAL A 415 0.64 -42.11 16.53
N THR A 416 0.35 -42.02 17.83
CA THR A 416 -0.96 -42.35 18.41
C THR A 416 -1.84 -41.12 18.62
N ASP A 417 -1.25 -39.96 18.90
CA ASP A 417 -2.00 -38.71 19.11
C ASP A 417 -2.66 -38.22 17.80
N PRO A 418 -3.97 -37.92 17.80
CA PRO A 418 -4.68 -37.51 16.59
C PRO A 418 -4.18 -36.19 15.98
N ARG A 419 -3.78 -35.21 16.79
CA ARG A 419 -3.34 -33.89 16.30
C ARG A 419 -1.92 -33.95 15.76
N LEU A 420 -1.04 -34.71 16.42
CA LEU A 420 0.28 -35.03 15.85
C LEU A 420 0.13 -35.78 14.53
N ARG A 421 -0.80 -36.75 14.44
CA ARG A 421 -1.06 -37.47 13.19
C ARG A 421 -1.49 -36.55 12.06
N GLN A 422 -2.37 -35.59 12.34
CA GLN A 422 -2.79 -34.58 11.37
C GLN A 422 -1.60 -33.73 10.89
N GLY A 423 -0.74 -33.26 11.80
CA GLY A 423 0.46 -32.48 11.43
C GLY A 423 1.47 -33.28 10.60
N VAL A 424 1.73 -34.54 10.97
CA VAL A 424 2.58 -35.43 10.18
C VAL A 424 1.96 -35.67 8.80
N SER A 425 0.64 -35.89 8.72
CA SER A 425 -0.07 -36.06 7.46
C SER A 425 0.03 -34.81 6.58
N ALA A 426 -0.13 -33.61 7.15
CA ALA A 426 0.02 -32.35 6.43
C ALA A 426 1.43 -32.21 5.84
N SER A 427 2.48 -32.54 6.61
CA SER A 427 3.86 -32.53 6.10
C SER A 427 4.07 -33.51 4.93
N VAL A 428 3.39 -34.67 4.92
CA VAL A 428 3.45 -35.63 3.80
C VAL A 428 2.71 -35.09 2.57
N VAL A 429 1.55 -34.45 2.77
CA VAL A 429 0.77 -33.84 1.69
C VAL A 429 1.56 -32.71 1.02
N ARG A 430 2.20 -31.84 1.82
CA ARG A 430 3.13 -30.80 1.33
C ARG A 430 4.25 -31.43 0.50
N ALA A 431 4.91 -32.47 1.02
CA ALA A 431 5.97 -33.19 0.28
C ALA A 431 5.48 -33.81 -1.05
N LEU A 432 4.27 -34.35 -1.09
CA LEU A 432 3.67 -34.86 -2.34
C LEU A 432 3.35 -33.74 -3.33
N GLY A 433 2.95 -32.56 -2.85
CA GLY A 433 2.78 -31.35 -3.65
C GLY A 433 4.09 -30.91 -4.31
N VAL A 434 5.16 -30.81 -3.52
CA VAL A 434 6.51 -30.48 -4.02
C VAL A 434 6.99 -31.48 -5.07
N GLU A 435 6.81 -32.79 -4.83
CA GLU A 435 7.18 -33.84 -5.79
C GLU A 435 6.36 -33.75 -7.09
N ARG A 436 5.10 -33.31 -7.01
CA ARG A 436 4.25 -33.08 -8.19
C ARG A 436 4.74 -31.85 -8.96
N LYS A 437 4.86 -30.69 -8.32
CA LYS A 437 5.39 -29.44 -8.94
C LYS A 437 6.70 -29.70 -9.68
N LEU A 438 7.66 -30.33 -9.01
CA LEU A 438 8.96 -30.66 -9.59
C LEU A 438 8.83 -31.63 -10.78
N ARG A 439 7.98 -32.65 -10.67
CA ARG A 439 7.77 -33.62 -11.76
C ARG A 439 7.17 -32.93 -12.98
N ASP A 440 6.12 -32.14 -12.80
CA ASP A 440 5.40 -31.48 -13.89
C ASP A 440 6.36 -30.54 -14.64
N PHE A 441 7.14 -29.74 -13.89
CA PHE A 441 8.23 -28.92 -14.44
C PHE A 441 9.30 -29.71 -15.21
N LEU A 442 9.71 -30.88 -14.70
CA LEU A 442 10.67 -31.75 -15.38
C LEU A 442 10.07 -32.47 -16.61
N GLU A 443 8.75 -32.69 -16.61
CA GLU A 443 7.98 -33.38 -17.65
C GLU A 443 7.54 -32.47 -18.80
N GLU A 444 7.60 -31.13 -18.67
CA GLU A 444 7.38 -30.11 -19.72
C GLU A 444 8.39 -30.19 -20.89
N ARG A 445 8.47 -31.36 -21.54
CA ARG A 445 9.19 -31.60 -22.78
C ARG A 445 8.40 -31.06 -23.96
N GLY A 446 8.75 -29.87 -24.43
CA GLY A 446 8.47 -29.48 -25.81
C GLY A 446 8.60 -27.99 -26.13
N GLU A 447 9.81 -27.57 -26.50
CA GLU A 447 10.13 -26.49 -27.45
C GLU A 447 9.27 -25.20 -27.42
N ALA A 448 9.66 -24.25 -26.57
CA ALA A 448 9.76 -22.85 -26.98
C ALA A 448 11.25 -22.47 -26.98
N PRO A 449 11.81 -21.88 -28.05
CA PRO A 449 13.18 -21.40 -28.03
C PRO A 449 13.31 -20.27 -27.00
N THR A 450 14.20 -20.44 -26.02
CA THR A 450 14.60 -19.37 -25.12
C THR A 450 15.59 -18.43 -25.81
N VAL A 451 15.60 -17.17 -25.37
CA VAL A 451 16.49 -16.14 -25.90
C VAL A 451 17.96 -16.51 -25.65
N GLU A 452 18.74 -16.64 -26.73
CA GLU A 452 20.20 -16.78 -26.65
C GLU A 452 20.82 -15.62 -25.85
N PRO A 453 21.92 -15.80 -25.09
CA PRO A 453 22.56 -14.73 -24.34
C PRO A 453 22.86 -13.50 -25.20
N GLY A 454 22.11 -12.40 -24.98
CA GLY A 454 22.21 -11.15 -25.75
C GLY A 454 21.15 -10.95 -26.83
N GLY A 455 20.24 -11.92 -27.02
CA GLY A 455 19.06 -11.82 -27.89
C GLY A 455 17.99 -10.86 -27.37
N ALA A 456 16.96 -10.62 -28.19
CA ALA A 456 15.87 -9.71 -27.85
C ALA A 456 14.92 -10.36 -26.83
N THR A 457 14.59 -9.65 -25.75
CA THR A 457 13.57 -10.08 -24.78
C THR A 457 12.35 -9.17 -24.86
N ALA A 458 11.20 -9.64 -24.36
CA ALA A 458 9.99 -8.83 -24.24
C ALA A 458 10.29 -7.50 -23.51
N SER A 459 11.00 -7.58 -22.39
CA SER A 459 11.47 -6.44 -21.61
C SER A 459 12.45 -5.53 -22.39
N SER A 460 13.41 -6.08 -23.13
CA SER A 460 14.38 -5.26 -23.88
C SER A 460 13.71 -4.48 -25.02
N ILE A 461 12.78 -5.11 -25.74
CA ILE A 461 11.98 -4.48 -26.81
C ILE A 461 11.07 -3.39 -26.23
N ALA A 462 10.34 -3.69 -25.15
CA ALA A 462 9.44 -2.73 -24.51
C ALA A 462 10.20 -1.51 -23.95
N LEU A 463 11.33 -1.72 -23.27
CA LEU A 463 12.19 -0.64 -22.75
C LEU A 463 12.76 0.23 -23.89
N ALA A 464 13.18 -0.40 -25.00
CA ALA A 464 13.70 0.30 -26.15
C ALA A 464 12.63 1.19 -26.80
N LEU A 465 11.42 0.66 -26.99
CA LEU A 465 10.29 1.34 -27.62
C LEU A 465 9.65 2.43 -26.75
N GLY A 466 9.78 2.37 -25.43
CA GLY A 466 9.18 3.36 -24.53
C GLY A 466 7.65 3.41 -24.68
N LEU A 467 7.09 4.60 -24.90
CA LEU A 467 5.64 4.78 -25.14
C LEU A 467 5.10 4.04 -26.36
N ALA A 468 5.97 3.69 -27.31
CA ALA A 468 5.58 2.91 -28.49
C ALA A 468 5.50 1.41 -28.19
N GLY A 469 5.96 0.96 -27.02
CA GLY A 469 6.06 -0.46 -26.68
C GLY A 469 4.71 -1.14 -26.40
N PRO A 470 4.68 -2.48 -26.48
CA PRO A 470 3.60 -3.28 -25.92
C PRO A 470 3.45 -3.02 -24.42
N ASP A 471 2.23 -3.11 -23.90
CA ASP A 471 1.99 -3.09 -22.46
C ASP A 471 2.63 -4.37 -21.87
N ARG A 472 3.38 -4.25 -20.77
CA ARG A 472 4.06 -5.41 -20.15
C ARG A 472 3.04 -6.28 -19.42
N GLY A 473 3.02 -7.58 -19.73
CA GLY A 473 2.44 -8.57 -18.84
C GLY A 473 3.34 -8.73 -17.60
N TYR A 474 2.74 -9.07 -16.46
CA TYR A 474 3.45 -9.30 -15.21
C TYR A 474 4.20 -10.65 -15.17
N TRP A 475 4.09 -11.47 -16.23
CA TRP A 475 4.53 -12.88 -16.24
C TRP A 475 5.47 -13.17 -17.41
N ASP A 476 6.58 -13.85 -17.10
CA ASP A 476 7.61 -14.46 -17.96
C ASP A 476 8.36 -13.58 -18.97
N ALA A 477 9.54 -13.11 -18.57
CA ALA A 477 10.53 -12.48 -19.44
C ALA A 477 11.47 -13.49 -20.15
N ASP A 478 11.20 -14.80 -20.04
CA ASP A 478 12.11 -15.87 -20.39
C ASP A 478 11.92 -16.48 -21.81
N HIS A 479 10.84 -16.18 -22.55
CA HIS A 479 10.66 -16.66 -23.93
C HIS A 479 11.13 -15.65 -25.00
N ASP A 480 11.39 -16.16 -26.20
CA ASP A 480 11.67 -15.32 -27.38
C ASP A 480 10.38 -14.60 -27.82
N PRO A 481 10.30 -13.26 -27.68
CA PRO A 481 9.10 -12.49 -28.00
C PRO A 481 8.79 -12.48 -29.51
N ILE A 482 9.80 -12.67 -30.36
CA ILE A 482 9.63 -12.72 -31.82
C ILE A 482 9.03 -14.07 -32.20
N ALA A 483 9.59 -15.16 -31.67
CA ALA A 483 9.08 -16.50 -31.91
C ALA A 483 7.64 -16.66 -31.38
N SER A 484 7.33 -16.08 -30.22
CA SER A 484 5.98 -16.07 -29.66
C SER A 484 4.98 -15.31 -30.53
N LEU A 485 5.36 -14.13 -31.05
CA LEU A 485 4.54 -13.37 -32.01
C LEU A 485 4.24 -14.18 -33.28
N GLU A 486 5.26 -14.86 -33.83
CA GLU A 486 5.11 -15.69 -35.03
C GLU A 486 4.21 -16.90 -34.77
N ALA A 487 4.36 -17.56 -33.61
CA ALA A 487 3.55 -18.69 -33.19
C ALA A 487 2.07 -18.30 -32.97
N ASP A 488 1.82 -17.17 -32.30
CA ASP A 488 0.48 -16.61 -32.11
C ASP A 488 -0.20 -16.34 -33.45
N ALA A 489 0.49 -15.65 -34.36
CA ALA A 489 -0.04 -15.31 -35.66
C ALA A 489 -0.28 -16.57 -36.52
N ALA A 490 0.61 -17.55 -36.47
CA ALA A 490 0.44 -18.83 -37.17
C ALA A 490 -0.74 -19.64 -36.63
N PHE A 491 -0.90 -19.69 -35.30
CA PHE A 491 -2.04 -20.34 -34.65
C PHE A 491 -3.35 -19.69 -35.09
N LEU A 492 -3.45 -18.36 -34.98
CA LEU A 492 -4.62 -17.58 -35.38
C LEU A 492 -4.94 -17.71 -36.88
N ALA A 493 -3.92 -17.88 -37.73
CA ALA A 493 -4.08 -18.15 -39.17
C ALA A 493 -4.56 -19.57 -39.51
N GLY A 494 -4.70 -20.46 -38.52
CA GLY A 494 -5.18 -21.82 -38.72
C GLY A 494 -4.11 -22.91 -38.66
N GLY A 495 -2.91 -22.60 -38.18
CA GLY A 495 -1.81 -23.57 -38.00
C GLY A 495 -2.16 -24.72 -37.04
N GLU A 496 -1.45 -25.84 -37.17
CA GLU A 496 -1.66 -27.03 -36.33
C GLU A 496 -0.92 -26.98 -34.97
N GLY A 497 0.05 -26.07 -34.81
CA GLY A 497 0.79 -25.87 -33.56
C GLY A 497 0.04 -24.96 -32.55
N PRO A 498 0.38 -25.03 -31.26
CA PRO A 498 -0.16 -24.12 -30.24
C PRO A 498 0.33 -22.67 -30.47
N PRO A 499 -0.37 -21.66 -29.91
CA PRO A 499 0.15 -20.30 -29.85
C PRO A 499 1.39 -20.21 -28.93
N GLY A 500 2.08 -19.07 -28.96
CA GLY A 500 3.19 -18.80 -28.04
C GLY A 500 2.70 -18.51 -26.61
N ALA A 501 3.65 -18.18 -25.73
CA ALA A 501 3.36 -17.86 -24.32
C ALA A 501 2.61 -16.53 -24.11
N MET A 502 2.45 -15.73 -25.18
CA MET A 502 1.85 -14.40 -25.20
C MET A 502 2.50 -13.43 -24.19
N ASP A 503 3.83 -13.39 -24.14
CA ASP A 503 4.61 -12.48 -23.27
C ASP A 503 4.40 -10.99 -23.59
N LEU A 504 3.93 -10.69 -24.81
CA LEU A 504 3.67 -9.34 -25.29
C LEU A 504 2.21 -9.21 -25.72
N ASP A 505 1.54 -8.14 -25.26
CA ASP A 505 0.27 -7.68 -25.83
C ASP A 505 0.53 -7.04 -27.21
N TRP A 506 0.91 -7.89 -28.17
CA TRP A 506 1.26 -7.48 -29.51
C TRP A 506 0.08 -6.85 -30.28
N PRO A 507 -1.21 -7.17 -30.03
CA PRO A 507 -2.31 -6.40 -30.61
C PRO A 507 -2.34 -4.96 -30.08
N ALA A 508 -2.13 -4.73 -28.77
CA ALA A 508 -2.02 -3.37 -28.25
C ALA A 508 -0.85 -2.60 -28.90
N PHE A 509 0.29 -3.27 -29.12
CA PHE A 509 1.43 -2.72 -29.86
C PHE A 509 1.08 -2.40 -31.33
N GLY A 510 0.30 -3.24 -32.00
CA GLY A 510 -0.12 -3.03 -33.39
C GLY A 510 -0.75 -1.66 -33.64
N ARG A 511 -1.52 -1.14 -32.68
CA ARG A 511 -2.09 0.22 -32.76
C ARG A 511 -1.07 1.34 -32.59
N ARG A 512 0.08 1.03 -32.00
CA ARG A 512 1.16 1.96 -31.67
C ARG A 512 2.35 1.86 -32.62
N LEU A 513 2.31 0.99 -33.64
CA LEU A 513 3.40 0.75 -34.61
C LEU A 513 4.05 2.03 -35.16
N ARG A 514 3.24 3.03 -35.53
CA ARG A 514 3.77 4.28 -36.09
C ARG A 514 4.60 5.09 -35.07
N ALA A 515 4.36 4.93 -33.78
CA ALA A 515 5.16 5.58 -32.73
C ALA A 515 6.57 4.96 -32.60
N ALA A 516 6.79 3.72 -33.07
CA ALA A 516 8.10 3.06 -33.00
C ALA A 516 9.21 3.84 -33.73
N GLY A 517 8.84 4.64 -34.74
CA GLY A 517 9.79 5.50 -35.44
C GLY A 517 10.46 6.54 -34.53
N PHE A 518 9.74 7.10 -33.55
CA PHE A 518 10.31 8.03 -32.58
C PHE A 518 11.33 7.35 -31.67
N ALA A 519 11.10 6.09 -31.31
CA ALA A 519 12.03 5.31 -30.51
C ALA A 519 13.31 4.97 -31.30
N LEU A 520 13.19 4.57 -32.58
CA LEU A 520 14.34 4.27 -33.44
C LEU A 520 15.20 5.50 -33.77
N ALA A 521 14.58 6.68 -33.91
CA ALA A 521 15.30 7.93 -34.14
C ALA A 521 15.88 8.55 -32.86
N ARG A 522 15.65 7.97 -31.68
CA ARG A 522 16.02 8.55 -30.38
C ARG A 522 17.56 8.67 -30.20
N PRO A 523 18.06 9.81 -29.70
CA PRO A 523 19.45 9.92 -29.26
C PRO A 523 19.77 9.01 -28.07
N GLY A 524 20.90 8.31 -28.13
CA GLY A 524 21.37 7.43 -27.04
C GLY A 524 20.68 6.06 -26.97
N LEU A 525 19.93 5.66 -28.00
CA LEU A 525 19.52 4.26 -28.17
C LEU A 525 20.76 3.41 -28.49
N SER A 526 21.01 2.33 -27.72
CA SER A 526 22.17 1.48 -27.96
C SER A 526 22.02 0.66 -29.25
N GLU A 527 23.15 0.24 -29.84
CA GLU A 527 23.14 -0.57 -31.06
C GLU A 527 22.38 -1.89 -30.86
N GLN A 528 22.49 -2.48 -29.68
CA GLN A 528 21.79 -3.72 -29.31
C GLN A 528 20.27 -3.51 -29.20
N GLU A 529 19.82 -2.49 -28.45
CA GLU A 529 18.39 -2.17 -28.34
C GLU A 529 17.78 -1.86 -29.72
N ARG A 530 18.53 -1.16 -30.58
CA ARG A 530 18.10 -0.86 -31.95
C ARG A 530 17.91 -2.13 -32.77
N GLU A 531 18.86 -3.07 -32.72
CA GLU A 531 18.75 -4.33 -33.46
C GLU A 531 17.58 -5.18 -32.95
N HIS A 532 17.32 -5.20 -31.64
CA HIS A 532 16.15 -5.89 -31.07
C HIS A 532 14.83 -5.35 -31.61
N VAL A 533 14.69 -4.01 -31.66
CA VAL A 533 13.49 -3.37 -32.23
C VAL A 533 13.37 -3.63 -33.73
N LEU A 534 14.46 -3.55 -34.48
CA LEU A 534 14.46 -3.83 -35.92
C LEU A 534 14.10 -5.29 -36.21
N ALA A 535 14.62 -6.24 -35.44
CA ALA A 535 14.26 -7.66 -35.57
C ALA A 535 12.76 -7.89 -35.34
N PHE A 536 12.20 -7.27 -34.30
CA PHE A 536 10.77 -7.35 -34.02
C PHE A 536 9.91 -6.74 -35.13
N LEU A 537 10.29 -5.57 -35.67
CA LEU A 537 9.57 -4.95 -36.79
C LEU A 537 9.69 -5.76 -38.08
N ARG A 538 10.82 -6.42 -38.34
CA ARG A 538 10.97 -7.34 -39.49
C ARG A 538 10.02 -8.53 -39.34
N ALA A 539 9.95 -9.15 -38.16
CA ALA A 539 9.00 -10.22 -37.91
C ALA A 539 7.55 -9.77 -38.10
N TRP A 540 7.20 -8.56 -37.65
CA TRP A 540 5.88 -7.97 -37.87
C TRP A 540 5.51 -7.88 -39.36
N VAL A 541 6.46 -7.48 -40.21
CA VAL A 541 6.22 -7.35 -41.67
C VAL A 541 5.91 -8.71 -42.33
N GLU A 542 6.44 -9.79 -41.78
CA GLU A 542 6.27 -11.16 -42.29
C GLU A 542 5.02 -11.87 -41.73
N LEU A 543 4.27 -11.25 -40.81
CA LEU A 543 3.05 -11.83 -40.27
C LEU A 543 1.99 -12.05 -41.37
N PRO A 544 1.18 -13.12 -41.27
CA PRO A 544 0.03 -13.32 -42.15
C PRO A 544 -0.97 -12.16 -42.05
N ASP A 545 -1.74 -11.95 -43.12
CA ASP A 545 -2.78 -10.91 -43.18
C ASP A 545 -3.97 -11.33 -42.30
N LEU A 546 -4.02 -10.77 -41.09
CA LEU A 546 -4.99 -11.11 -40.06
C LEU A 546 -5.69 -9.84 -39.56
N ARG A 547 -7.01 -9.93 -39.43
CA ARG A 547 -7.81 -8.97 -38.67
C ARG A 547 -8.07 -9.56 -37.30
N VAL A 548 -7.28 -9.11 -36.33
CA VAL A 548 -7.26 -9.64 -34.97
C VAL A 548 -8.03 -8.73 -34.03
N ARG A 549 -8.81 -9.34 -33.16
CA ARG A 549 -9.68 -8.71 -32.19
C ARG A 549 -9.21 -9.07 -30.79
N ARG A 550 -8.84 -8.04 -30.02
CA ARG A 550 -8.54 -8.10 -28.58
C ARG A 550 -9.75 -7.58 -27.81
N ALA A 551 -10.32 -8.39 -26.94
CA ALA A 551 -11.49 -8.04 -26.14
C ALA A 551 -11.42 -8.66 -24.75
N THR A 552 -11.93 -7.95 -23.74
CA THR A 552 -12.06 -8.46 -22.38
C THR A 552 -13.49 -8.96 -22.18
N TRP A 553 -13.62 -10.08 -21.50
CA TRP A 553 -14.90 -10.74 -21.25
C TRP A 553 -14.99 -11.12 -19.77
N SER A 554 -16.15 -10.88 -19.20
CA SER A 554 -16.49 -11.31 -17.86
C SER A 554 -17.16 -12.68 -17.92
N PHE A 555 -16.66 -13.62 -17.13
CA PHE A 555 -17.21 -14.96 -16.93
C PHE A 555 -17.78 -15.05 -15.52
N ALA A 556 -19.02 -15.54 -15.39
CA ALA A 556 -19.64 -15.71 -14.07
C ALA A 556 -18.94 -16.80 -13.21
N ASP A 557 -18.35 -17.79 -13.86
CA ASP A 557 -17.51 -18.81 -13.23
C ASP A 557 -16.44 -19.33 -14.21
N LEU A 558 -15.35 -19.88 -13.66
CA LEU A 558 -14.25 -20.49 -14.41
C LEU A 558 -14.55 -21.91 -14.94
N THR A 559 -15.79 -22.42 -14.84
CA THR A 559 -16.16 -23.77 -15.32
C THR A 559 -16.48 -23.82 -16.82
N SER A 560 -16.27 -22.71 -17.51
CA SER A 560 -16.46 -22.62 -18.96
C SER A 560 -15.51 -23.56 -19.71
N PRO A 561 -15.98 -24.41 -20.65
CA PRO A 561 -15.12 -25.25 -21.49
C PRO A 561 -14.17 -24.45 -22.40
N PHE A 562 -14.32 -23.13 -22.43
CA PHE A 562 -13.42 -22.18 -23.10
C PHE A 562 -12.12 -21.95 -22.31
N LEU A 563 -12.14 -22.11 -20.98
CA LEU A 563 -11.03 -21.87 -20.07
C LEU A 563 -10.64 -23.19 -19.41
N LYS A 564 -9.35 -23.54 -19.37
CA LYS A 564 -8.91 -24.63 -18.49
C LYS A 564 -8.30 -24.03 -17.25
N THR A 565 -8.77 -24.50 -16.10
CA THR A 565 -8.30 -24.08 -14.79
C THR A 565 -7.86 -25.28 -13.97
N GLU A 566 -6.92 -25.05 -13.06
CA GLU A 566 -6.52 -25.99 -12.01
C GLU A 566 -6.73 -25.32 -10.65
N ILE A 567 -6.81 -26.15 -9.61
CA ILE A 567 -6.91 -25.70 -8.23
C ILE A 567 -5.52 -25.90 -7.61
N ASP A 568 -4.90 -24.81 -7.17
CA ASP A 568 -3.67 -24.84 -6.37
C ASP A 568 -3.91 -24.07 -5.06
N ASP A 569 -3.44 -24.65 -3.95
CA ASP A 569 -3.66 -24.15 -2.58
C ASP A 569 -5.12 -23.76 -2.20
N GLY A 570 -6.11 -24.40 -2.84
CA GLY A 570 -7.53 -24.11 -2.60
C GLY A 570 -8.11 -23.00 -3.48
N GLU A 571 -7.32 -22.41 -4.37
CA GLU A 571 -7.71 -21.35 -5.29
C GLU A 571 -7.62 -21.80 -6.76
N ARG A 572 -8.55 -21.35 -7.62
CA ARG A 572 -8.54 -21.64 -9.06
C ARG A 572 -7.67 -20.69 -9.86
N HIS A 573 -6.77 -21.24 -10.68
CA HIS A 573 -5.95 -20.49 -11.64
C HIS A 573 -6.11 -21.02 -13.07
N LEU A 574 -5.83 -20.19 -14.08
CA LEU A 574 -5.93 -20.52 -15.51
C LEU A 574 -4.67 -21.25 -16.02
N VAL A 575 -4.85 -22.44 -16.59
CA VAL A 575 -3.78 -23.37 -17.02
C VAL A 575 -3.57 -23.37 -18.52
N GLU A 576 -4.64 -23.36 -19.32
CA GLU A 576 -4.50 -23.21 -20.78
C GLU A 576 -4.94 -21.82 -21.24
N ARG A 577 -3.95 -21.07 -21.74
CA ARG A 577 -4.08 -19.70 -22.28
C ARG A 577 -4.59 -19.67 -23.72
N TRP A 578 -5.22 -20.73 -24.23
CA TRP A 578 -5.76 -20.75 -25.60
C TRP A 578 -6.84 -21.81 -25.81
N SER A 579 -7.71 -21.61 -26.80
CA SER A 579 -8.81 -22.52 -27.12
C SER A 579 -9.12 -22.57 -28.62
N VAL A 580 -9.60 -23.73 -29.08
CA VAL A 580 -10.14 -23.96 -30.43
C VAL A 580 -11.53 -24.58 -30.27
N ALA A 581 -12.57 -23.79 -30.51
CA ALA A 581 -13.98 -24.15 -30.29
C ALA A 581 -14.87 -23.46 -31.34
N ASP A 582 -16.00 -24.07 -31.70
CA ASP A 582 -17.03 -23.49 -32.59
C ASP A 582 -16.53 -22.79 -33.89
N GLY A 583 -15.38 -23.23 -34.42
CA GLY A 583 -14.77 -22.68 -35.63
C GLY A 583 -13.90 -21.43 -35.43
N GLY A 584 -13.73 -20.96 -34.19
CA GLY A 584 -12.82 -19.88 -33.81
C GLY A 584 -11.54 -20.38 -33.12
N ARG A 585 -10.53 -19.52 -33.09
CA ARG A 585 -9.26 -19.72 -32.38
C ARG A 585 -9.02 -18.53 -31.49
N TRP A 586 -8.73 -18.78 -30.21
CA TRP A 586 -8.53 -17.74 -29.21
C TRP A 586 -7.25 -18.01 -28.42
N ILE A 587 -6.56 -16.92 -28.11
CA ILE A 587 -5.52 -16.86 -27.07
C ILE A 587 -6.14 -16.05 -25.93
N ALA A 588 -5.96 -16.47 -24.68
CA ALA A 588 -6.63 -15.93 -23.50
C ALA A 588 -5.64 -15.66 -22.37
N SER A 589 -5.79 -14.54 -21.68
CA SER A 589 -5.04 -14.17 -20.47
C SER A 589 -5.95 -13.50 -19.45
N THR A 590 -5.59 -13.58 -18.16
CA THR A 590 -6.31 -12.92 -17.06
C THR A 590 -5.31 -12.45 -16.01
N ASP A 591 -5.62 -11.34 -15.33
CA ASP A 591 -4.86 -10.83 -14.18
C ASP A 591 -5.41 -11.39 -12.84
N ASP A 592 -6.60 -12.01 -12.86
CA ASP A 592 -7.30 -12.59 -11.70
C ASP A 592 -7.00 -14.09 -11.61
N THR A 593 -5.84 -14.46 -11.06
CA THR A 593 -5.42 -15.86 -10.93
C THR A 593 -5.60 -16.46 -9.53
N TRP A 594 -6.16 -15.69 -8.58
CA TRP A 594 -6.18 -16.01 -7.15
C TRP A 594 -7.56 -15.72 -6.54
N SER A 595 -8.65 -16.24 -7.14
CA SER A 595 -9.98 -16.22 -6.52
C SER A 595 -10.88 -17.35 -7.00
N ASP A 596 -11.78 -17.79 -6.11
CA ASP A 596 -12.83 -18.77 -6.40
C ASP A 596 -14.21 -18.13 -6.62
N GLU A 597 -14.31 -16.82 -6.36
CA GLU A 597 -15.53 -16.02 -6.43
C GLU A 597 -15.51 -15.13 -7.67
N GLY A 598 -16.43 -15.41 -8.62
CA GLY A 598 -16.58 -14.63 -9.84
C GLY A 598 -17.31 -13.29 -9.61
N PRO A 599 -17.34 -12.40 -10.61
CA PRO A 599 -16.98 -12.63 -12.01
C PRO A 599 -15.48 -12.51 -12.33
N PHE A 600 -15.01 -13.28 -13.32
CA PHE A 600 -13.63 -13.33 -13.78
C PHE A 600 -13.45 -12.57 -15.11
N ASP A 601 -12.50 -11.63 -15.16
CA ASP A 601 -12.21 -10.90 -16.39
C ASP A 601 -11.07 -11.55 -17.18
N VAL A 602 -11.39 -12.00 -18.40
CA VAL A 602 -10.44 -12.66 -19.31
C VAL A 602 -10.30 -11.86 -20.59
N THR A 603 -9.06 -11.50 -20.92
CA THR A 603 -8.71 -10.87 -22.19
C THR A 603 -8.41 -11.93 -23.23
N THR A 604 -9.08 -11.85 -24.39
CA THR A 604 -8.88 -12.78 -25.50
C THR A 604 -8.38 -12.07 -26.76
N VAL A 605 -7.54 -12.76 -27.53
CA VAL A 605 -7.08 -12.41 -28.88
C VAL A 605 -7.62 -13.43 -29.86
N SER A 606 -8.31 -12.99 -30.92
CA SER A 606 -8.99 -13.88 -31.88
C SER A 606 -9.09 -13.29 -33.29
N VAL A 607 -9.37 -14.10 -34.31
CA VAL A 607 -9.62 -13.61 -35.67
C VAL A 607 -11.14 -13.48 -35.92
N GLY A 608 -11.56 -12.30 -36.39
CA GLY A 608 -12.96 -12.02 -36.74
C GLY A 608 -13.88 -11.74 -35.54
N ASP A 609 -15.20 -11.86 -35.78
CA ASP A 609 -16.25 -11.45 -34.83
C ASP A 609 -16.68 -12.57 -33.85
N ALA A 610 -15.89 -13.65 -33.73
CA ALA A 610 -16.24 -14.82 -32.94
C ALA A 610 -16.25 -14.52 -31.44
N THR A 611 -17.38 -14.72 -30.77
CA THR A 611 -17.59 -14.43 -29.34
C THR A 611 -17.38 -15.69 -28.50
N PRO A 612 -16.61 -15.64 -27.40
CA PRO A 612 -16.45 -16.80 -26.54
C PRO A 612 -17.79 -17.19 -25.89
N PRO A 613 -18.07 -18.50 -25.74
CA PRO A 613 -19.32 -18.97 -25.16
C PRO A 613 -19.42 -18.63 -23.67
N ALA A 614 -20.64 -18.35 -23.20
CA ALA A 614 -20.97 -18.06 -21.79
C ALA A 614 -20.20 -16.86 -21.17
N ALA A 615 -19.74 -15.92 -21.99
CA ALA A 615 -19.05 -14.72 -21.53
C ALA A 615 -19.87 -13.45 -21.87
N THR A 616 -19.77 -12.42 -21.04
CA THR A 616 -20.31 -11.09 -21.32
C THR A 616 -19.18 -10.12 -21.67
N PRO A 617 -19.26 -9.37 -22.79
CA PRO A 617 -18.21 -8.44 -23.17
C PRO A 617 -18.05 -7.33 -22.13
N GLN A 618 -16.80 -7.04 -21.78
CA GLN A 618 -16.40 -5.94 -20.89
C GLN A 618 -15.61 -4.89 -21.66
N GLY A 619 -15.86 -3.62 -21.32
CA GLY A 619 -15.07 -2.50 -21.83
C GLY A 619 -15.03 -2.38 -23.36
N THR A 620 -13.89 -1.88 -23.87
CA THR A 620 -13.74 -1.51 -25.28
C THR A 620 -12.99 -2.61 -26.03
N THR A 621 -13.59 -3.14 -27.10
CA THR A 621 -12.91 -4.06 -28.02
C THR A 621 -11.91 -3.30 -28.89
N THR A 622 -10.74 -3.90 -29.08
CA THR A 622 -9.68 -3.38 -29.93
C THR A 622 -9.49 -4.28 -31.15
N GLU A 623 -9.41 -3.68 -32.33
CA GLU A 623 -9.08 -4.40 -33.57
C GLU A 623 -7.74 -3.94 -34.15
N VAL A 624 -7.01 -4.90 -34.69
CA VAL A 624 -5.71 -4.71 -35.33
C VAL A 624 -5.72 -5.44 -36.66
N ASP A 625 -5.25 -4.75 -37.69
CA ASP A 625 -4.95 -5.35 -38.99
C ASP A 625 -3.43 -5.48 -39.11
N THR A 626 -2.91 -6.70 -39.15
CA THR A 626 -1.46 -6.96 -39.25
C THR A 626 -0.88 -6.50 -40.58
N ALA A 627 -1.71 -6.31 -41.62
CA ALA A 627 -1.29 -5.74 -42.90
C ALA A 627 -1.25 -4.21 -42.88
N ALA A 628 -1.89 -3.57 -41.89
CA ALA A 628 -1.87 -2.11 -41.77
C ALA A 628 -0.45 -1.60 -41.57
N HIS A 629 -0.12 -0.50 -42.25
CA HIS A 629 1.19 0.17 -42.17
C HIS A 629 2.40 -0.69 -42.59
N ARG A 630 2.23 -1.90 -43.15
CA ARG A 630 3.35 -2.78 -43.53
C ARG A 630 4.38 -2.11 -44.45
N ASP A 631 3.91 -1.38 -45.47
CA ASP A 631 4.81 -0.62 -46.37
C ASP A 631 5.54 0.51 -45.64
N TRP A 632 4.84 1.20 -44.72
CA TRP A 632 5.44 2.24 -43.90
C TRP A 632 6.51 1.68 -42.95
N ILE A 633 6.28 0.49 -42.36
CA ILE A 633 7.26 -0.19 -41.49
C ILE A 633 8.50 -0.59 -42.29
N ARG A 634 8.36 -1.10 -43.51
CA ARG A 634 9.50 -1.38 -44.39
C ARG A 634 10.33 -0.12 -44.65
N SER A 635 9.67 0.99 -45.01
CA SER A 635 10.36 2.27 -45.20
C SER A 635 11.01 2.79 -43.91
N LEU A 636 10.41 2.55 -42.74
CA LEU A 636 10.99 2.91 -41.45
C LEU A 636 12.26 2.09 -41.16
N ILE A 637 12.23 0.77 -41.39
CA ILE A 637 13.41 -0.11 -41.23
C ILE A 637 14.55 0.40 -42.12
N GLU A 638 14.28 0.67 -43.40
CA GLU A 638 15.28 1.19 -44.33
C GLU A 638 15.85 2.56 -43.91
N ALA A 639 15.00 3.46 -43.41
CA ALA A 639 15.42 4.77 -42.90
C ALA A 639 16.29 4.63 -41.65
N ALA A 640 15.93 3.75 -40.71
CA ALA A 640 16.67 3.50 -39.48
C ALA A 640 18.03 2.83 -39.73
N GLU A 641 18.12 1.92 -40.70
CA GLU A 641 19.38 1.30 -41.12
C GLU A 641 20.32 2.29 -41.80
N ARG A 642 19.76 3.20 -42.61
CA ARG A 642 20.53 4.20 -43.35
C ARG A 642 21.04 5.33 -42.46
N ASN A 643 20.20 5.83 -41.56
CA ASN A 643 20.48 7.03 -40.76
C ASN A 643 21.00 6.71 -39.35
N GLY A 644 20.82 5.47 -38.85
CA GLY A 644 21.21 5.10 -37.49
C GLY A 644 20.32 5.77 -36.44
N VAL A 645 20.92 6.21 -35.32
CA VAL A 645 20.23 7.06 -34.33
C VAL A 645 20.42 8.53 -34.68
N ASN A 646 19.55 9.40 -34.18
CA ASN A 646 19.83 10.84 -34.25
C ASN A 646 20.88 11.21 -33.18
N ASP A 647 22.00 11.82 -33.57
CA ASP A 647 23.10 12.18 -32.66
C ASP A 647 22.65 13.17 -31.56
N ALA A 648 21.65 13.99 -31.83
CA ALA A 648 21.02 14.89 -30.86
C ALA A 648 19.62 15.30 -31.33
N LEU A 649 18.72 15.63 -30.40
CA LEU A 649 17.49 16.32 -30.78
C LEU A 649 17.84 17.64 -31.50
N ALA A 650 17.08 17.98 -32.54
CA ALA A 650 17.30 19.22 -33.28
C ALA A 650 17.34 20.43 -32.34
N GLU A 651 18.29 21.35 -32.58
CA GLU A 651 18.53 22.49 -31.68
C GLU A 651 17.25 23.31 -31.49
N GLY A 652 16.84 23.52 -30.24
CA GLY A 652 15.61 24.24 -29.89
C GLY A 652 14.30 23.46 -30.09
N ALA A 653 14.30 22.21 -30.57
CA ALA A 653 13.09 21.44 -30.81
C ALA A 653 12.27 21.21 -29.53
N ALA A 654 12.92 20.83 -28.43
CA ALA A 654 12.26 20.67 -27.14
C ALA A 654 11.73 21.98 -26.58
N ASP A 655 12.45 23.09 -26.79
CA ASP A 655 12.02 24.42 -26.33
C ASP A 655 10.80 24.90 -27.14
N ALA A 656 10.80 24.68 -28.46
CA ALA A 656 9.67 24.99 -29.33
C ALA A 656 8.44 24.11 -29.02
N LEU A 657 8.64 22.82 -28.72
CA LEU A 657 7.55 21.94 -28.30
C LEU A 657 6.97 22.39 -26.95
N ALA A 658 7.83 22.71 -25.98
CA ALA A 658 7.44 23.23 -24.67
C ALA A 658 6.63 24.52 -24.77
N GLU A 659 7.05 25.49 -25.60
CA GLU A 659 6.34 26.76 -25.79
C GLU A 659 4.92 26.58 -26.36
N ARG A 660 4.77 25.64 -27.30
CA ARG A 660 3.50 25.37 -27.99
C ARG A 660 2.52 24.55 -27.16
N THR A 661 3.02 23.56 -26.43
CA THR A 661 2.19 22.61 -25.66
C THR A 661 1.96 23.04 -24.22
N GLY A 662 2.89 23.82 -23.64
CA GLY A 662 2.93 24.15 -22.23
C GLY A 662 3.65 23.13 -21.35
N LEU A 663 4.26 22.10 -21.94
CA LEU A 663 5.10 21.13 -21.22
C LEU A 663 6.37 21.79 -20.67
N SER A 664 6.95 21.23 -19.61
CA SER A 664 8.33 21.57 -19.26
C SER A 664 9.29 21.13 -20.37
N ARG A 665 10.44 21.81 -20.48
CA ARG A 665 11.50 21.42 -21.42
C ARG A 665 11.90 19.95 -21.26
N ALA A 666 11.99 19.46 -20.02
CA ALA A 666 12.36 18.07 -19.76
C ALA A 666 11.29 17.07 -20.23
N ALA A 667 10.00 17.37 -20.00
CA ALA A 667 8.91 16.55 -20.52
C ALA A 667 8.85 16.58 -22.06
N ALA A 668 9.11 17.73 -22.69
CA ALA A 668 9.20 17.85 -24.14
C ALA A 668 10.35 17.02 -24.73
N VAL A 669 11.54 17.03 -24.10
CA VAL A 669 12.67 16.16 -24.49
C VAL A 669 12.27 14.69 -24.40
N LEU A 670 11.65 14.28 -23.28
CA LEU A 670 11.23 12.90 -23.08
C LEU A 670 10.17 12.48 -24.11
N LEU A 671 9.16 13.30 -24.36
CA LEU A 671 8.11 12.97 -25.34
C LEU A 671 8.67 12.81 -26.76
N LEU A 672 9.56 13.72 -27.20
CA LEU A 672 10.25 13.61 -28.50
C LEU A 672 11.11 12.35 -28.61
N ALA A 673 11.62 11.85 -27.48
CA ALA A 673 12.41 10.63 -27.38
C ALA A 673 11.55 9.36 -27.19
N ALA A 674 10.23 9.40 -27.42
CA ALA A 674 9.30 8.31 -27.10
C ALA A 674 9.29 7.87 -25.62
N ALA A 675 9.74 8.77 -24.75
CA ALA A 675 9.77 8.69 -23.29
C ALA A 675 10.22 7.32 -22.75
N PRO A 676 11.52 6.98 -22.92
CA PRO A 676 12.07 5.69 -22.54
C PRO A 676 11.97 5.45 -21.04
N ARG A 677 11.65 4.20 -20.67
CA ARG A 677 11.77 3.67 -19.30
C ARG A 677 10.97 4.46 -18.25
N LEU A 678 9.92 5.17 -18.67
CA LEU A 678 9.05 5.98 -17.79
C LEU A 678 8.43 5.17 -16.64
N ASP A 679 8.25 3.88 -16.85
CA ASP A 679 7.66 2.87 -15.98
C ASP A 679 8.67 2.23 -15.00
N SER A 680 9.96 2.58 -15.09
CA SER A 680 10.97 2.04 -14.19
C SER A 680 10.90 2.66 -12.78
N TRP A 681 10.93 1.79 -11.77
CA TRP A 681 10.98 2.15 -10.34
C TRP A 681 12.31 2.78 -9.91
N GLN A 682 13.35 2.72 -10.75
CA GLN A 682 14.66 3.25 -10.42
C GLN A 682 14.65 4.78 -10.29
N SER A 683 15.46 5.28 -9.35
CA SER A 683 15.63 6.73 -9.18
C SER A 683 16.40 7.40 -10.33
N ASP A 684 17.23 6.67 -11.09
CA ASP A 684 17.87 7.15 -12.32
C ASP A 684 17.41 6.26 -13.50
N PHE A 685 16.11 6.33 -13.81
CA PHE A 685 15.44 5.43 -14.76
C PHE A 685 16.04 5.40 -16.19
N LEU A 686 16.71 6.49 -16.59
CA LEU A 686 17.37 6.59 -17.89
C LEU A 686 18.82 6.06 -17.86
N GLY A 687 19.47 6.09 -16.70
CA GLY A 687 20.91 5.89 -16.60
C GLY A 687 21.74 7.07 -17.15
N THR A 688 23.05 7.05 -16.92
CA THR A 688 23.95 8.17 -17.26
C THR A 688 24.03 8.44 -18.76
N GLU A 689 24.23 7.40 -19.57
CA GLU A 689 24.46 7.51 -21.01
C GLU A 689 23.27 8.13 -21.75
N LEU A 690 22.05 7.62 -21.50
CA LEU A 690 20.84 8.13 -22.11
C LEU A 690 20.51 9.56 -21.63
N ARG A 691 20.78 9.89 -20.36
CA ARG A 691 20.63 11.27 -19.86
C ARG A 691 21.57 12.25 -20.55
N GLU A 692 22.83 11.86 -20.78
CA GLU A 692 23.81 12.68 -21.50
C GLU A 692 23.39 12.87 -22.96
N GLY A 693 22.93 11.81 -23.63
CA GLY A 693 22.40 11.88 -25.00
C GLY A 693 21.15 12.76 -25.15
N LEU A 694 20.29 12.77 -24.13
CA LEU A 694 19.10 13.64 -24.09
C LEU A 694 19.37 15.06 -23.54
N GLY A 695 20.59 15.32 -23.05
CA GLY A 695 20.95 16.60 -22.44
C GLY A 695 20.14 16.93 -21.17
N LEU A 696 19.81 15.91 -20.37
CA LEU A 696 19.04 16.04 -19.14
C LEU A 696 19.87 15.73 -17.89
N LYS A 697 19.72 16.52 -16.84
CA LYS A 697 20.19 16.15 -15.49
C LYS A 697 19.18 15.21 -14.84
N LYS A 698 19.64 14.40 -13.88
CA LYS A 698 18.79 13.46 -13.12
C LYS A 698 17.49 14.10 -12.61
N LYS A 699 17.59 15.23 -11.89
CA LYS A 699 16.43 15.96 -11.36
C LYS A 699 15.49 16.51 -12.45
N GLU A 700 16.01 16.87 -13.61
CA GLU A 700 15.21 17.36 -14.73
C GLU A 700 14.42 16.19 -15.35
N ALA A 701 15.07 15.03 -15.53
CA ALA A 701 14.42 13.81 -16.00
C ALA A 701 13.31 13.34 -15.04
N ASP A 702 13.54 13.38 -13.72
CA ASP A 702 12.54 13.01 -12.71
C ASP A 702 11.30 13.92 -12.77
N LEU A 703 11.51 15.23 -12.95
CA LEU A 703 10.43 16.20 -13.11
C LEU A 703 9.65 15.95 -14.40
N GLY A 704 10.36 15.71 -15.52
CA GLY A 704 9.75 15.40 -16.81
C GLY A 704 8.94 14.09 -16.78
N ARG A 705 9.48 13.04 -16.14
CA ARG A 705 8.76 11.77 -15.90
C ARG A 705 7.47 12.01 -15.15
N SER A 706 7.55 12.70 -14.01
CA SER A 706 6.38 12.99 -13.17
C SER A 706 5.31 13.79 -13.91
N GLU A 707 5.70 14.70 -14.81
CA GLU A 707 4.76 15.45 -15.65
C GLU A 707 4.09 14.56 -16.70
N LEU A 708 4.84 13.73 -17.42
CA LEU A 708 4.28 12.84 -18.46
C LEU A 708 3.40 11.73 -17.88
N THR A 709 3.82 11.09 -16.78
CA THR A 709 3.04 10.02 -16.14
C THR A 709 1.65 10.51 -15.74
N ARG A 710 1.53 11.76 -15.26
CA ARG A 710 0.24 12.38 -14.90
C ARG A 710 -0.69 12.65 -16.08
N LEU A 711 -0.18 12.74 -17.31
CA LEU A 711 -1.01 12.88 -18.52
C LEU A 711 -1.60 11.54 -19.00
N GLY A 712 -1.07 10.42 -18.49
CA GLY A 712 -1.47 9.06 -18.87
C GLY A 712 -0.66 8.54 -20.07
N LEU A 713 0.09 7.46 -19.84
CA LEU A 713 0.97 6.85 -20.85
C LEU A 713 0.23 6.43 -22.14
N PRO A 714 -0.96 5.79 -22.08
CA PRO A 714 -1.67 5.38 -23.31
C PRO A 714 -2.04 6.58 -24.19
N LYS A 715 -2.44 7.70 -23.59
CA LYS A 715 -2.80 8.93 -24.32
C LYS A 715 -1.59 9.60 -24.96
N LEU A 716 -0.42 9.54 -24.31
CA LEU A 716 0.83 10.05 -24.87
C LEU A 716 1.30 9.18 -26.04
N ALA A 717 1.12 7.87 -25.99
CA ALA A 717 1.38 6.98 -27.13
C ALA A 717 0.51 7.36 -28.34
N GLU A 718 -0.78 7.62 -28.14
CA GLU A 718 -1.69 8.11 -29.20
C GLU A 718 -1.21 9.40 -29.86
N VAL A 719 -0.61 10.32 -29.09
CA VAL A 719 -0.01 11.55 -29.62
C VAL A 719 1.14 11.23 -30.59
N LEU A 720 2.03 10.30 -30.22
CA LEU A 720 3.14 9.91 -31.10
C LEU A 720 2.66 9.16 -32.34
N VAL A 721 1.65 8.30 -32.22
CA VAL A 721 1.02 7.63 -33.36
C VAL A 721 0.43 8.64 -34.34
N ALA A 722 -0.29 9.64 -33.84
CA ALA A 722 -0.90 10.69 -34.66
C ALA A 722 0.14 11.65 -35.26
N ALA A 723 1.27 11.86 -34.59
CA ALA A 723 2.35 12.73 -35.03
C ALA A 723 3.35 12.07 -36.00
N ALA A 724 3.30 10.74 -36.14
CA ALA A 724 4.21 10.01 -37.01
C ALA A 724 4.04 10.46 -38.47
N PRO A 725 5.14 10.86 -39.16
CA PRO A 725 5.05 11.32 -40.55
C PRO A 725 4.70 10.18 -41.50
N ASP A 726 4.12 10.52 -42.66
CA ASP A 726 3.89 9.55 -43.74
C ASP A 726 5.20 9.08 -44.38
N ASP A 727 6.22 9.96 -44.40
CA ASP A 727 7.59 9.64 -44.79
C ASP A 727 8.47 9.47 -43.53
N PRO A 728 8.91 8.24 -43.18
CA PRO A 728 9.73 7.98 -42.00
C PRO A 728 11.05 8.75 -41.94
N ASP A 729 11.67 9.10 -43.07
CA ASP A 729 12.96 9.83 -43.09
C ASP A 729 12.85 11.21 -42.39
N ARG A 730 11.64 11.77 -42.27
CA ARG A 730 11.41 13.03 -41.55
C ARG A 730 11.68 12.96 -40.05
N LEU A 731 11.71 11.76 -39.45
CA LEU A 731 12.03 11.59 -38.02
C LEU A 731 13.49 11.95 -37.70
N TRP A 732 14.41 11.78 -38.65
CA TRP A 732 15.83 12.12 -38.49
C TRP A 732 16.17 13.55 -38.89
N SER A 733 15.31 14.23 -39.66
CA SER A 733 15.55 15.63 -40.08
C SER A 733 15.08 16.68 -39.07
N GLY A 734 14.41 16.27 -37.97
CA GLY A 734 13.98 17.15 -36.88
C GLY A 734 12.70 17.97 -37.16
N ALA A 735 12.12 17.83 -38.35
CA ALA A 735 10.96 18.60 -38.81
C ALA A 735 9.61 18.05 -38.30
N ILE A 736 9.56 17.58 -37.04
CA ILE A 736 8.40 16.85 -36.47
C ILE A 736 7.75 17.56 -35.27
N VAL A 737 8.35 18.66 -34.81
CA VAL A 737 7.85 19.43 -33.65
C VAL A 737 6.43 19.94 -33.89
N ASP A 738 6.12 20.37 -35.12
CA ASP A 738 4.81 20.90 -35.48
C ASP A 738 3.73 19.81 -35.42
N GLU A 739 4.04 18.61 -35.94
CA GLU A 739 3.18 17.44 -35.91
C GLU A 739 2.93 16.97 -34.47
N VAL A 740 3.99 16.82 -33.67
CA VAL A 740 3.88 16.41 -32.26
C VAL A 740 3.11 17.43 -31.44
N ALA A 741 3.38 18.73 -31.63
CA ALA A 741 2.63 19.77 -30.96
C ALA A 741 1.15 19.76 -31.37
N SER A 742 0.85 19.57 -32.65
CA SER A 742 -0.54 19.53 -33.15
C SER A 742 -1.31 18.33 -32.60
N ALA A 743 -0.69 17.15 -32.60
CA ALA A 743 -1.28 15.94 -32.02
C ALA A 743 -1.47 16.08 -30.50
N PHE A 744 -0.49 16.65 -29.80
CA PHE A 744 -0.58 16.91 -28.37
C PHE A 744 -1.72 17.87 -28.04
N LEU A 745 -1.80 19.01 -28.75
CA LEU A 745 -2.85 20.01 -28.57
C LEU A 745 -4.24 19.47 -28.91
N ALA A 746 -4.36 18.61 -29.93
CA ALA A 746 -5.61 17.93 -30.24
C ALA A 746 -6.05 16.98 -29.11
N ARG A 747 -5.10 16.32 -28.44
CA ARG A 747 -5.38 15.34 -27.37
C ARG A 747 -5.63 15.97 -25.99
N PHE A 748 -4.87 17.00 -25.65
CA PHE A 748 -4.79 17.56 -24.29
C PHE A 748 -5.13 19.06 -24.20
N GLY A 749 -5.26 19.75 -25.34
CA GLY A 749 -5.33 21.21 -25.37
C GLY A 749 -4.00 21.86 -24.98
N ARG A 750 -3.99 23.20 -24.94
CA ARG A 750 -2.82 23.96 -24.47
C ARG A 750 -2.83 24.03 -22.95
N ARG A 751 -1.69 23.71 -22.32
CA ARG A 751 -1.51 23.79 -20.87
C ARG A 751 -0.78 25.08 -20.49
N LEU A 752 -1.09 25.61 -19.31
CA LEU A 752 -0.26 26.65 -18.69
C LEU A 752 0.92 26.00 -17.97
N PRO A 753 2.14 26.55 -18.11
CA PRO A 753 3.31 26.03 -17.40
C PRO A 753 3.18 26.28 -15.90
N ILE A 754 3.51 25.26 -15.09
CA ILE A 754 3.49 25.36 -13.63
C ILE A 754 4.93 25.42 -13.11
N PRO A 755 5.32 26.48 -12.39
CA PRO A 755 6.67 26.58 -11.83
C PRO A 755 6.96 25.44 -10.82
N PRO A 756 8.14 24.79 -10.86
CA PRO A 756 8.48 23.69 -9.96
C PRO A 756 8.40 24.07 -8.47
N GLU A 757 8.74 25.31 -8.12
CA GLU A 757 8.63 25.83 -6.76
C GLU A 757 7.18 25.96 -6.28
N LEU A 758 6.24 26.23 -7.19
CA LEU A 758 4.81 26.29 -6.88
C LEU A 758 4.28 24.89 -6.57
N ARG A 759 4.69 23.87 -7.35
CA ARG A 759 4.36 22.46 -7.05
C ARG A 759 4.91 22.00 -5.71
N ALA A 760 6.18 22.30 -5.43
CA ALA A 760 6.79 21.97 -4.15
C ALA A 760 6.08 22.67 -2.97
N ALA A 761 5.62 23.91 -3.17
CA ALA A 761 4.83 24.64 -2.19
C ALA A 761 3.43 24.03 -2.00
N ALA A 762 2.76 23.61 -3.08
CA ALA A 762 1.45 22.95 -3.04
C ALA A 762 1.54 21.63 -2.28
N LYS A 763 2.45 20.72 -2.66
CA LYS A 763 2.66 19.44 -1.98
C LYS A 763 2.90 19.61 -0.47
N LYS A 764 3.65 20.64 -0.07
CA LYS A 764 3.92 20.94 1.34
C LYS A 764 2.69 21.47 2.08
N ALA A 765 1.85 22.29 1.43
CA ALA A 765 0.73 22.98 2.08
C ALA A 765 -0.59 22.19 2.02
N LEU A 766 -0.83 21.51 0.89
CA LEU A 766 -2.05 20.81 0.53
C LEU A 766 -1.89 19.27 0.62
N GLY A 767 -0.69 18.76 0.87
CA GLY A 767 -0.41 17.31 0.94
C GLY A 767 -0.11 16.66 -0.42
N ASP A 768 -0.70 17.20 -1.49
CA ASP A 768 -0.47 16.81 -2.89
C ASP A 768 -0.36 18.05 -3.82
N ASP A 769 -0.07 17.83 -5.10
CA ASP A 769 0.02 18.88 -6.13
C ASP A 769 -0.81 18.60 -7.39
N ASP A 770 -1.63 17.54 -7.40
CA ASP A 770 -2.29 17.04 -8.62
C ASP A 770 -3.36 18.01 -9.13
N ALA A 771 -4.05 18.71 -8.23
CA ALA A 771 -5.05 19.71 -8.62
C ALA A 771 -4.46 20.90 -9.40
N LEU A 772 -3.12 21.11 -9.33
CA LEU A 772 -2.47 22.10 -10.21
C LEU A 772 -2.56 21.69 -11.68
N ASP A 773 -2.51 20.40 -12.01
CA ASP A 773 -2.61 19.95 -13.40
C ASP A 773 -3.97 20.27 -14.03
N TRP A 774 -5.04 20.30 -13.22
CA TRP A 774 -6.35 20.78 -13.62
C TRP A 774 -6.33 22.28 -13.88
N VAL A 775 -5.65 23.06 -13.03
CA VAL A 775 -5.49 24.50 -13.23
C VAL A 775 -4.66 24.79 -14.48
N ALA A 776 -3.66 23.97 -14.81
CA ALA A 776 -2.89 24.13 -16.02
C ALA A 776 -3.73 23.96 -17.29
N ALA A 777 -4.70 23.05 -17.29
CA ALA A 777 -5.56 22.78 -18.45
C ALA A 777 -7.00 22.48 -18.04
N PRO A 778 -7.79 23.50 -17.64
CA PRO A 778 -9.10 23.30 -17.05
C PRO A 778 -10.12 22.70 -18.01
N ASP A 779 -9.96 22.94 -19.32
CA ASP A 779 -10.86 22.42 -20.36
C ASP A 779 -10.72 20.91 -20.57
N GLY A 780 -9.56 20.33 -20.22
CA GLY A 780 -9.32 18.89 -20.27
C GLY A 780 -9.83 18.12 -19.05
N VAL A 781 -10.40 18.82 -18.05
CA VAL A 781 -10.87 18.22 -16.80
C VAL A 781 -12.30 17.71 -16.99
N GLU A 782 -12.41 16.54 -17.63
CA GLU A 782 -13.66 15.90 -18.03
C GLU A 782 -14.71 15.79 -16.91
N LEU A 783 -14.27 15.51 -15.67
CA LEU A 783 -15.13 15.43 -14.48
C LEU A 783 -15.82 16.76 -14.12
N LEU A 784 -15.28 17.90 -14.57
CA LEU A 784 -15.86 19.23 -14.38
C LEU A 784 -16.45 19.83 -15.68
N THR A 785 -16.08 19.31 -16.85
CA THR A 785 -16.56 19.82 -18.15
C THR A 785 -17.70 19.01 -18.75
N THR A 786 -17.97 17.82 -18.22
CA THR A 786 -19.13 16.99 -18.59
C THR A 786 -20.17 17.01 -17.49
N ASP A 787 -21.45 17.09 -17.86
CA ASP A 787 -22.57 17.06 -16.90
C ASP A 787 -23.01 15.62 -16.57
N GLY A 788 -22.04 14.75 -16.24
CA GLY A 788 -22.27 13.34 -15.97
C GLY A 788 -23.13 13.06 -14.74
N SER A 789 -23.65 11.84 -14.65
CA SER A 789 -24.47 11.36 -13.53
C SER A 789 -23.83 10.14 -12.87
N THR A 790 -24.28 9.84 -11.66
CA THR A 790 -23.77 8.71 -10.86
C THR A 790 -24.93 7.84 -10.40
N SER A 791 -24.69 6.54 -10.29
CA SER A 791 -25.62 5.57 -9.71
C SER A 791 -24.96 4.82 -8.56
N LEU A 792 -25.75 3.98 -7.88
CA LEU A 792 -25.22 2.95 -7.02
C LEU A 792 -25.21 1.64 -7.79
N ASP A 793 -24.13 0.87 -7.68
CA ASP A 793 -24.11 -0.52 -8.13
C ASP A 793 -24.75 -1.45 -7.08
N ASP A 794 -24.63 -2.76 -7.30
CA ASP A 794 -25.24 -3.79 -6.44
C ASP A 794 -24.58 -3.85 -5.05
N ASP A 795 -23.32 -3.41 -4.93
CA ASP A 795 -22.54 -3.31 -3.69
C ASP A 795 -22.75 -1.97 -2.97
N GLY A 796 -23.55 -1.07 -3.56
CA GLY A 796 -23.78 0.26 -3.00
C GLY A 796 -22.56 1.18 -3.14
N ASP A 797 -21.63 0.88 -4.03
CA ASP A 797 -20.59 1.80 -4.45
C ASP A 797 -21.17 2.85 -5.40
N VAL A 798 -20.73 4.10 -5.20
CA VAL A 798 -21.10 5.16 -6.13
C VAL A 798 -20.24 4.96 -7.38
N VAL A 799 -20.90 4.76 -8.51
CA VAL A 799 -20.23 4.57 -9.80
C VAL A 799 -20.71 5.61 -10.81
N ALA A 800 -19.91 5.87 -11.85
CA ALA A 800 -20.34 6.73 -12.94
C ALA A 800 -21.45 6.03 -13.75
N ALA A 801 -22.62 6.66 -13.84
CA ALA A 801 -23.69 6.22 -14.74
C ALA A 801 -23.47 6.80 -16.15
N GLU A 802 -23.07 8.07 -16.21
CA GLU A 802 -22.66 8.75 -17.45
C GLU A 802 -21.43 9.62 -17.18
N GLY A 803 -20.45 9.61 -18.10
CA GLY A 803 -19.24 10.41 -17.98
C GLY A 803 -18.27 9.89 -16.91
N LYS A 804 -17.55 10.81 -16.24
CA LYS A 804 -16.64 10.48 -15.15
C LYS A 804 -17.21 10.87 -13.79
N GLN A 805 -16.98 10.00 -12.82
CA GLN A 805 -17.38 10.23 -11.44
C GLN A 805 -16.58 11.40 -10.84
N LEU A 806 -17.31 12.34 -10.23
CA LEU A 806 -16.76 13.35 -9.34
C LEU A 806 -16.91 12.84 -7.90
N THR A 807 -15.87 12.97 -7.09
CA THR A 807 -15.79 12.49 -5.71
C THR A 807 -15.56 13.65 -4.74
N LEU A 808 -15.77 13.41 -3.43
CA LEU A 808 -15.49 14.43 -2.40
C LEU A 808 -14.01 14.80 -2.30
N THR A 809 -13.11 13.92 -2.74
CA THR A 809 -11.68 14.20 -2.81
C THR A 809 -11.39 15.33 -3.81
N GLU A 810 -11.91 15.22 -5.03
CA GLU A 810 -11.73 16.25 -6.06
C GLU A 810 -12.43 17.57 -5.68
N VAL A 811 -13.63 17.49 -5.09
CA VAL A 811 -14.35 18.64 -4.54
C VAL A 811 -13.49 19.39 -3.52
N GLY A 812 -12.93 18.66 -2.54
CA GLY A 812 -12.07 19.22 -1.51
C GLY A 812 -10.79 19.84 -2.09
N ALA A 813 -10.19 19.21 -3.09
CA ALA A 813 -8.98 19.69 -3.75
C ALA A 813 -9.19 21.04 -4.44
N VAL A 814 -10.24 21.21 -5.25
CA VAL A 814 -10.56 22.48 -5.92
C VAL A 814 -10.86 23.58 -4.91
N GLN A 815 -11.59 23.25 -3.83
CA GLN A 815 -11.98 24.19 -2.79
C GLN A 815 -10.76 24.76 -2.04
N GLU A 816 -9.75 23.93 -1.75
CA GLU A 816 -8.52 24.35 -1.06
C GLU A 816 -7.56 25.11 -2.00
N LEU A 817 -7.56 24.76 -3.28
CA LEU A 817 -6.58 25.24 -4.23
C LEU A 817 -6.71 26.72 -4.56
N LEU A 818 -7.93 27.22 -4.81
CA LEU A 818 -8.17 28.61 -5.18
C LEU A 818 -7.67 29.62 -4.11
N PRO A 819 -8.10 29.55 -2.84
CA PRO A 819 -7.65 30.51 -1.82
C PRO A 819 -6.16 30.35 -1.49
N TRP A 820 -5.59 29.17 -1.70
CA TRP A 820 -4.14 28.96 -1.59
C TRP A 820 -3.38 29.63 -2.73
N LEU A 821 -3.80 29.46 -3.99
CA LEU A 821 -3.17 30.09 -5.16
C LEU A 821 -3.21 31.62 -5.08
N MET A 822 -4.30 32.20 -4.57
CA MET A 822 -4.40 33.64 -4.32
C MET A 822 -3.32 34.18 -3.36
N GLN A 823 -2.75 33.32 -2.49
CA GLN A 823 -1.67 33.70 -1.58
C GLN A 823 -0.28 33.55 -2.21
N GLN A 824 -0.17 32.74 -3.26
CA GLN A 824 1.10 32.46 -3.95
C GLN A 824 1.31 33.34 -5.18
N LEU A 825 0.23 33.66 -5.90
CA LEU A 825 0.28 34.27 -7.24
C LEU A 825 -0.23 35.72 -7.25
N PRO A 826 0.32 36.58 -8.12
CA PRO A 826 -0.18 37.93 -8.30
C PRO A 826 -1.59 37.94 -8.89
N ILE A 827 -2.32 39.02 -8.63
CA ILE A 827 -3.64 39.29 -9.19
C ILE A 827 -3.51 39.41 -10.71
N GLY A 828 -4.32 38.64 -11.44
CA GLY A 828 -4.30 38.57 -12.90
C GLY A 828 -3.41 37.46 -13.47
N ASP A 829 -2.77 36.65 -12.62
CA ASP A 829 -2.03 35.47 -13.08
C ASP A 829 -3.00 34.47 -13.80
N PRO A 830 -2.66 33.96 -14.99
CA PRO A 830 -3.50 33.03 -15.72
C PRO A 830 -3.84 31.74 -14.96
N LEU A 831 -2.94 31.23 -14.10
CA LEU A 831 -3.23 30.05 -13.26
C LEU A 831 -4.31 30.38 -12.24
N LEU A 832 -4.32 31.59 -11.69
CA LEU A 832 -5.40 32.03 -10.80
C LEU A 832 -6.73 32.16 -11.56
N GLY A 833 -6.70 32.62 -12.81
CA GLY A 833 -7.86 32.65 -13.70
C GLY A 833 -8.44 31.25 -13.97
N ASN A 834 -7.59 30.26 -14.23
CA ASN A 834 -8.03 28.88 -14.43
C ASN A 834 -8.55 28.24 -13.14
N ALA A 835 -7.96 28.54 -11.98
CA ALA A 835 -8.50 28.08 -10.69
C ALA A 835 -9.91 28.63 -10.43
N LEU A 836 -10.18 29.88 -10.80
CA LEU A 836 -11.53 30.47 -10.76
C LEU A 836 -12.50 29.75 -11.70
N LEU A 837 -12.06 29.42 -12.92
CA LEU A 837 -12.87 28.67 -13.88
C LEU A 837 -13.24 27.28 -13.33
N LEU A 838 -12.28 26.55 -12.75
CA LEU A 838 -12.55 25.25 -12.14
C LEU A 838 -13.53 25.35 -10.98
N ALA A 839 -13.38 26.35 -10.11
CA ALA A 839 -14.29 26.59 -9.01
C ALA A 839 -15.72 26.88 -9.49
N ARG A 840 -15.90 27.63 -10.59
CA ARG A 840 -17.21 27.84 -11.23
C ARG A 840 -17.80 26.56 -11.81
N ARG A 841 -17.00 25.79 -12.54
CA ARG A 841 -17.43 24.49 -13.10
C ARG A 841 -17.83 23.52 -12.01
N LEU A 842 -17.05 23.44 -10.93
CA LEU A 842 -17.40 22.64 -9.77
C LEU A 842 -18.76 23.07 -9.20
N GLU A 843 -19.00 24.37 -9.10
CA GLU A 843 -20.27 24.86 -8.59
C GLU A 843 -21.46 24.53 -9.51
N GLU A 844 -21.28 24.60 -10.82
CA GLU A 844 -22.26 24.14 -11.82
C GLU A 844 -22.51 22.62 -11.70
N ARG A 845 -21.45 21.82 -11.54
CA ARG A 845 -21.56 20.37 -11.32
C ARG A 845 -22.32 20.03 -10.05
N LEU A 846 -22.05 20.72 -8.94
CA LEU A 846 -22.75 20.51 -7.67
C LEU A 846 -24.26 20.82 -7.74
N ALA A 847 -24.72 21.54 -8.76
CA ALA A 847 -26.14 21.79 -9.01
C ALA A 847 -26.85 20.62 -9.71
N ASN A 848 -26.12 19.61 -10.19
CA ASN A 848 -26.71 18.44 -10.85
C ASN A 848 -27.38 17.51 -9.80
N PRO A 849 -28.71 17.25 -9.93
CA PRO A 849 -29.46 16.47 -8.95
C PRO A 849 -29.21 14.96 -9.02
N GLU A 850 -28.54 14.47 -10.05
CA GLU A 850 -28.20 13.06 -10.26
C GLU A 850 -26.82 12.69 -9.72
N LEU A 851 -26.12 13.64 -9.09
CA LEU A 851 -24.89 13.36 -8.39
C LEU A 851 -25.12 12.72 -7.03
N LEU A 852 -24.31 11.69 -6.77
CA LEU A 852 -24.14 10.99 -5.52
C LEU A 852 -22.66 11.10 -5.16
N PHE A 853 -22.38 11.36 -3.89
CA PHE A 853 -21.02 11.34 -3.37
C PHE A 853 -20.93 10.31 -2.27
N GLU A 854 -19.98 9.40 -2.40
CA GLU A 854 -19.63 8.54 -1.28
C GLU A 854 -19.01 9.40 -0.17
N ALA A 855 -19.66 9.42 1.00
CA ALA A 855 -19.15 10.11 2.17
C ALA A 855 -18.17 9.25 2.96
N GLY A 856 -18.16 7.93 2.71
CA GLY A 856 -17.32 6.94 3.36
C GLY A 856 -18.15 5.78 3.91
N TYR A 857 -17.44 4.81 4.46
CA TYR A 857 -17.99 3.68 5.20
C TYR A 857 -17.28 3.59 6.55
N GLY A 858 -17.91 2.94 7.51
CA GLY A 858 -17.28 2.66 8.80
C GLY A 858 -17.75 1.33 9.36
N TRP A 859 -16.85 0.67 10.08
CA TRP A 859 -17.10 -0.60 10.73
C TRP A 859 -17.72 -0.37 12.11
N ALA A 860 -18.94 -0.86 12.29
CA ALA A 860 -19.50 -1.02 13.61
C ALA A 860 -18.83 -2.24 14.27
N SER A 861 -18.73 -2.23 15.59
CA SER A 861 -18.14 -3.33 16.36
C SER A 861 -19.03 -4.57 16.48
N SER A 862 -20.10 -4.64 15.69
CA SER A 862 -21.02 -5.79 15.57
C SER A 862 -22.09 -5.48 14.51
N ALA A 863 -22.59 -6.54 13.86
CA ALA A 863 -23.71 -6.40 12.92
C ALA A 863 -24.98 -5.81 13.56
N LYS A 864 -25.20 -6.09 14.85
CA LYS A 864 -26.34 -5.52 15.59
C LYS A 864 -26.18 -4.02 15.80
N LYS A 865 -24.97 -3.53 16.07
CA LYS A 865 -24.72 -2.10 16.26
C LYS A 865 -24.89 -1.34 14.95
N ALA A 866 -24.39 -1.87 13.83
CA ALA A 866 -24.62 -1.34 12.50
C ALA A 866 -26.13 -1.23 12.21
N LYS A 867 -26.86 -2.33 12.38
CA LYS A 867 -28.32 -2.36 12.21
C LYS A 867 -29.05 -1.39 13.13
N SER A 868 -28.66 -1.27 14.39
CA SER A 868 -29.30 -0.35 15.34
C SER A 868 -29.03 1.12 14.99
N LEU A 869 -27.83 1.44 14.51
CA LEU A 869 -27.49 2.78 14.03
C LEU A 869 -28.34 3.11 12.79
N PHE A 870 -28.40 2.17 11.83
CA PHE A 870 -29.23 2.27 10.64
C PHE A 870 -30.72 2.44 10.96
N ASP A 871 -31.29 1.62 11.84
CA ASP A 871 -32.70 1.70 12.24
C ASP A 871 -33.04 3.02 12.97
N ALA A 872 -32.07 3.62 13.66
CA ALA A 872 -32.26 4.89 14.37
C ALA A 872 -32.31 6.11 13.43
N MET A 873 -31.81 6.02 12.20
CA MET A 873 -31.76 7.15 11.27
C MET A 873 -33.13 7.55 10.71
N GLY A 874 -34.13 6.65 10.75
CA GLY A 874 -35.46 6.89 10.17
C GLY A 874 -35.48 6.70 8.64
N GLY A 875 -36.22 7.54 7.90
CA GLY A 875 -36.27 7.50 6.43
C GLY A 875 -37.08 6.36 5.82
N GLU A 876 -37.24 6.41 4.50
CA GLU A 876 -37.90 5.35 3.73
C GLU A 876 -36.94 4.15 3.58
N LEU A 877 -37.36 2.98 4.08
CA LEU A 877 -36.63 1.74 3.89
C LEU A 877 -36.87 1.24 2.47
N GLN A 878 -35.80 1.10 1.69
CA GLN A 878 -35.85 0.50 0.38
C GLN A 878 -35.46 -0.98 0.48
N ALA A 879 -36.22 -1.84 -0.20
CA ALA A 879 -36.01 -3.28 -0.12
C ALA A 879 -34.66 -3.68 -0.75
N ARG A 880 -34.03 -4.72 -0.16
CA ARG A 880 -32.77 -5.33 -0.63
C ARG A 880 -32.88 -5.70 -2.12
N THR A 881 -31.94 -5.23 -2.94
CA THR A 881 -31.72 -5.73 -4.31
C THR A 881 -30.78 -6.93 -4.24
N GLY A 882 -31.15 -8.06 -4.84
CA GLY A 882 -30.35 -9.30 -4.81
C GLY A 882 -30.42 -10.11 -3.50
N SER A 883 -29.77 -11.28 -3.49
CA SER A 883 -29.66 -12.17 -2.32
C SER A 883 -28.61 -11.72 -1.29
N GLU A 884 -27.64 -10.90 -1.73
CA GLU A 884 -26.49 -10.43 -0.92
C GLU A 884 -26.48 -8.90 -0.69
N GLY A 885 -27.38 -8.11 -1.29
CA GLY A 885 -27.24 -6.64 -1.29
C GLY A 885 -27.44 -5.91 0.05
N TRP A 886 -27.10 -4.63 0.08
CA TRP A 886 -27.18 -3.77 1.26
C TRP A 886 -28.62 -3.40 1.64
N SER A 887 -28.89 -3.26 2.95
CA SER A 887 -30.12 -2.63 3.42
C SER A 887 -29.98 -1.12 3.37
N ARG A 888 -30.90 -0.43 2.67
CA ARG A 888 -30.79 1.01 2.37
C ARG A 888 -31.94 1.85 2.94
N ARG A 889 -31.60 3.00 3.52
CA ARG A 889 -32.53 4.04 3.98
C ARG A 889 -32.29 5.32 3.20
N ASP A 890 -33.37 5.85 2.63
CA ASP A 890 -33.37 7.14 1.95
C ASP A 890 -33.90 8.24 2.89
N LEU A 891 -33.02 9.19 3.23
CA LEU A 891 -33.32 10.35 4.06
C LEU A 891 -33.47 11.63 3.23
N GLY A 892 -33.46 11.53 1.89
CA GLY A 892 -33.48 12.68 0.99
C GLY A 892 -32.08 13.14 0.61
N GLY A 893 -31.43 13.96 1.42
CA GLY A 893 -30.06 14.45 1.19
C GLY A 893 -28.96 13.45 1.53
N LEU A 894 -29.31 12.37 2.23
CA LEU A 894 -28.40 11.34 2.72
C LEU A 894 -29.02 9.96 2.46
N LEU A 895 -28.22 9.06 1.91
CA LEU A 895 -28.47 7.64 1.86
C LEU A 895 -27.59 6.99 2.92
N VAL A 896 -28.19 6.12 3.72
CA VAL A 896 -27.44 5.27 4.65
C VAL A 896 -27.70 3.84 4.27
N MET A 897 -26.65 3.05 4.19
CA MET A 897 -26.70 1.64 3.86
C MET A 897 -26.00 0.86 4.95
N HIS A 898 -26.42 -0.37 5.19
CA HIS A 898 -25.66 -1.28 6.01
C HIS A 898 -25.72 -2.70 5.45
N ASP A 899 -24.63 -3.42 5.66
CA ASP A 899 -24.53 -4.86 5.51
C ASP A 899 -23.65 -5.39 6.64
N ASP A 900 -24.07 -6.49 7.25
CA ASP A 900 -23.51 -7.03 8.50
C ASP A 900 -23.00 -5.93 9.44
N GLU A 901 -21.68 -5.77 9.56
CA GLU A 901 -21.01 -4.84 10.48
C GLU A 901 -20.72 -3.46 9.89
N THR A 902 -20.92 -3.27 8.60
CA THR A 902 -20.52 -2.06 7.90
C THR A 902 -21.69 -1.11 7.73
N VAL A 903 -21.45 0.18 7.96
CA VAL A 903 -22.40 1.25 7.66
C VAL A 903 -21.76 2.21 6.66
N LYS A 904 -22.45 2.41 5.55
CA LYS A 904 -22.01 3.26 4.46
C LYS A 904 -22.93 4.47 4.29
N ALA A 905 -22.37 5.62 3.96
CA ALA A 905 -23.12 6.85 3.76
C ALA A 905 -22.83 7.46 2.38
N VAL A 906 -23.90 7.84 1.68
CA VAL A 906 -23.84 8.48 0.37
C VAL A 906 -24.66 9.78 0.41
N VAL A 907 -24.09 10.87 -0.10
CA VAL A 907 -24.67 12.22 -0.02
C VAL A 907 -25.23 12.64 -1.38
N ARG A 908 -26.41 13.27 -1.36
CA ARG A 908 -26.98 13.98 -2.51
C ARG A 908 -26.75 15.48 -2.35
N PRO A 909 -25.83 16.09 -3.10
CA PRO A 909 -25.38 17.46 -2.84
C PRO A 909 -26.52 18.49 -2.90
N THR A 910 -27.42 18.36 -3.88
CA THR A 910 -28.55 19.29 -4.07
C THR A 910 -29.63 19.21 -2.99
N ARG A 911 -29.64 18.14 -2.18
CA ARG A 911 -30.64 17.89 -1.12
C ARG A 911 -30.03 17.84 0.28
N PHE A 912 -28.71 18.01 0.41
CA PHE A 912 -28.00 17.94 1.68
C PHE A 912 -28.17 19.23 2.50
N ASP A 913 -28.64 19.10 3.74
CA ASP A 913 -28.95 20.24 4.62
C ASP A 913 -28.26 20.15 6.01
N GLU A 914 -28.68 20.98 6.96
CA GLU A 914 -28.18 20.98 8.35
C GLU A 914 -28.52 19.73 9.14
N ASP A 915 -29.69 19.14 8.89
CA ASP A 915 -30.11 17.93 9.57
C ASP A 915 -29.36 16.73 9.02
N HIS A 916 -29.16 16.64 7.70
CA HIS A 916 -28.30 15.61 7.10
C HIS A 916 -26.85 15.69 7.58
N GLN A 917 -26.29 16.91 7.68
CA GLN A 917 -24.95 17.10 8.24
C GLN A 917 -24.86 16.59 9.68
N ARG A 918 -25.88 16.90 10.50
CA ARG A 918 -25.93 16.44 11.90
C ARG A 918 -26.00 14.91 11.96
N LEU A 919 -26.80 14.29 11.11
CA LEU A 919 -26.92 12.82 11.04
C LEU A 919 -25.60 12.17 10.59
N LEU A 920 -24.94 12.71 9.56
CA LEU A 920 -23.66 12.19 9.09
C LEU A 920 -22.56 12.32 10.17
N LEU A 921 -22.53 13.44 10.91
CA LEU A 921 -21.63 13.59 12.06
C LEU A 921 -21.96 12.62 13.19
N GLN A 922 -23.24 12.33 13.44
CA GLN A 922 -23.65 11.33 14.43
C GLN A 922 -23.21 9.91 14.03
N ILE A 923 -23.29 9.57 12.74
CA ILE A 923 -22.77 8.29 12.21
C ILE A 923 -21.26 8.23 12.40
N ALA A 924 -20.53 9.27 11.99
CA ALA A 924 -19.08 9.36 12.17
C ALA A 924 -18.66 9.24 13.66
N ASP A 925 -19.38 9.91 14.57
CA ASP A 925 -19.15 9.80 16.02
C ASP A 925 -19.44 8.39 16.56
N ALA A 926 -20.48 7.72 16.06
CA ALA A 926 -20.87 6.40 16.53
C ALA A 926 -19.90 5.29 16.08
N LEU A 927 -19.29 5.46 14.91
CA LEU A 927 -18.32 4.54 14.32
C LEU A 927 -16.89 4.87 14.77
N ASP A 928 -16.63 6.12 15.16
CA ASP A 928 -15.29 6.70 15.38
C ASP A 928 -14.49 6.80 14.07
N ASP A 929 -15.16 7.27 13.02
CA ASP A 929 -14.61 7.34 11.67
C ASP A 929 -14.29 8.79 11.26
N ASP A 930 -13.04 9.04 10.90
CA ASP A 930 -12.55 10.38 10.55
C ASP A 930 -12.88 10.77 9.10
N ASP A 931 -13.12 9.82 8.19
CA ASP A 931 -13.44 10.09 6.79
C ASP A 931 -14.92 10.50 6.61
N LEU A 932 -15.85 9.80 7.26
CA LEU A 932 -17.26 10.20 7.35
C LEU A 932 -17.40 11.59 7.99
N ARG A 933 -16.60 11.85 9.02
CA ARG A 933 -16.51 13.16 9.65
C ARG A 933 -16.00 14.17 8.64
N HIS A 934 -14.94 13.86 7.91
CA HIS A 934 -14.35 14.72 6.89
C HIS A 934 -15.37 15.12 5.82
N SER A 935 -16.08 14.14 5.26
CA SER A 935 -17.13 14.32 4.25
C SER A 935 -18.26 15.24 4.74
N ALA A 936 -18.69 15.10 6.00
CA ALA A 936 -19.69 16.00 6.59
C ALA A 936 -19.23 17.47 6.63
N HIS A 937 -17.92 17.71 6.80
CA HIS A 937 -17.37 19.07 6.80
C HIS A 937 -17.27 19.66 5.40
N VAL A 938 -16.78 18.88 4.42
CA VAL A 938 -16.73 19.30 3.01
C VAL A 938 -18.13 19.70 2.53
N MET A 939 -19.13 18.85 2.79
CA MET A 939 -20.52 19.12 2.42
C MET A 939 -21.12 20.33 3.13
N ALA A 940 -20.75 20.59 4.39
CA ALA A 940 -21.21 21.78 5.10
C ALA A 940 -20.68 23.08 4.48
N LEU A 941 -19.42 23.08 4.04
CA LEU A 941 -18.80 24.22 3.38
C LEU A 941 -19.49 24.52 2.04
N LEU A 942 -19.85 23.48 1.29
CA LEU A 942 -20.62 23.61 0.05
C LEU A 942 -22.05 24.12 0.29
N ARG A 943 -22.77 23.53 1.26
CA ARG A 943 -24.16 23.92 1.60
C ARG A 943 -24.28 25.39 1.99
N GLY A 944 -23.30 25.94 2.70
CA GLY A 944 -23.32 27.34 3.13
C GLY A 944 -23.30 28.36 1.98
N GLY A 945 -23.29 27.90 0.73
CA GLY A 945 -23.12 28.73 -0.46
C GLY A 945 -21.77 29.44 -0.42
N ARG A 946 -20.80 28.96 0.37
CA ARG A 946 -19.55 29.67 0.61
C ARG A 946 -18.70 29.73 -0.65
N LEU A 947 -18.67 28.64 -1.44
CA LEU A 947 -17.99 28.64 -2.74
C LEU A 947 -18.59 29.71 -3.66
N ARG A 948 -19.92 29.68 -3.87
CA ARG A 948 -20.64 30.71 -4.64
C ARG A 948 -20.39 32.12 -4.10
N ALA A 949 -20.55 32.32 -2.79
CA ALA A 949 -20.33 33.62 -2.16
C ALA A 949 -18.88 34.10 -2.30
N THR A 950 -17.91 33.18 -2.27
CA THR A 950 -16.48 33.48 -2.51
C THR A 950 -16.26 33.86 -3.96
N LEU A 951 -16.87 33.14 -4.91
CA LEU A 951 -16.84 33.49 -6.34
C LEU A 951 -17.48 34.86 -6.60
N ASP A 952 -18.66 35.13 -6.04
CA ASP A 952 -19.35 36.42 -6.15
C ASP A 952 -18.50 37.57 -5.59
N ARG A 953 -17.80 37.33 -4.47
CA ARG A 953 -16.88 38.30 -3.86
C ARG A 953 -15.62 38.53 -4.71
N LEU A 954 -15.18 37.54 -5.50
CA LEU A 954 -14.03 37.65 -6.41
C LEU A 954 -14.36 38.36 -7.72
N GLU A 955 -15.63 38.40 -8.13
CA GLU A 955 -16.08 39.17 -9.30
C GLU A 955 -16.04 40.69 -9.06
N ALA A 956 -15.98 41.13 -7.80
CA ALA A 956 -15.68 42.51 -7.49
C ALA A 956 -14.22 42.81 -7.89
N PRO A 957 -13.96 43.81 -8.76
CA PRO A 957 -12.61 44.08 -9.25
C PRO A 957 -11.66 44.41 -8.09
N LEU A 958 -10.59 43.62 -7.98
CA LEU A 958 -9.49 43.92 -7.07
C LEU A 958 -8.85 45.26 -7.48
N SER A 959 -8.42 46.03 -6.49
CA SER A 959 -8.09 47.45 -6.68
C SER A 959 -6.77 47.70 -7.42
N SER A 960 -5.93 46.67 -7.64
CA SER A 960 -4.71 46.78 -8.44
C SER A 960 -4.35 45.48 -9.19
N GLU A 961 -4.35 45.54 -10.52
CA GLU A 961 -3.83 44.49 -11.39
C GLU A 961 -2.31 44.30 -11.20
N GLY A 962 -1.83 43.04 -11.18
CA GLY A 962 -0.42 42.70 -10.96
C GLY A 962 0.07 42.80 -9.49
N GLY A 963 -0.74 43.33 -8.58
CA GLY A 963 -0.47 43.33 -7.13
C GLY A 963 -0.68 41.97 -6.47
N GLN A 964 -0.26 41.79 -5.22
CA GLN A 964 -0.46 40.55 -4.46
C GLN A 964 -1.76 40.63 -3.65
N ALA A 965 -2.62 39.60 -3.69
CA ALA A 965 -3.90 39.64 -2.96
C ALA A 965 -3.70 39.74 -1.44
N CYS A 966 -2.57 39.23 -0.93
CA CYS A 966 -2.16 39.34 0.45
C CYS A 966 -1.65 40.75 0.85
N ASP A 967 -1.54 41.71 -0.06
CA ASP A 967 -1.30 43.13 0.24
C ASP A 967 -2.66 43.86 0.37
N PRO A 968 -3.09 44.25 1.58
CA PRO A 968 -4.32 45.02 1.80
C PRO A 968 -4.46 46.28 0.93
N ARG A 969 -3.36 46.90 0.49
CA ARG A 969 -3.42 48.08 -0.39
C ARG A 969 -3.90 47.73 -1.80
N ALA A 970 -3.58 46.52 -2.25
CA ALA A 970 -3.98 45.98 -3.55
C ALA A 970 -5.42 45.43 -3.52
N SER A 971 -5.83 44.87 -2.37
CA SER A 971 -7.06 44.10 -2.27
C SER A 971 -8.21 44.80 -1.54
N VAL A 972 -7.93 45.63 -0.53
CA VAL A 972 -8.93 46.35 0.30
C VAL A 972 -8.45 47.76 0.71
N PRO A 973 -8.11 48.65 -0.24
CA PRO A 973 -7.53 49.96 0.09
C PRO A 973 -8.44 50.85 0.97
N ASP A 974 -9.76 50.68 0.88
CA ASP A 974 -10.73 51.36 1.72
C ASP A 974 -10.62 50.93 3.20
N VAL A 975 -10.39 49.64 3.46
CA VAL A 975 -10.17 49.10 4.82
C VAL A 975 -8.83 49.57 5.37
N VAL A 976 -7.79 49.67 4.52
CA VAL A 976 -6.52 50.27 4.91
C VAL A 976 -6.73 51.73 5.32
N ALA A 977 -7.49 52.52 4.54
CA ALA A 977 -7.78 53.90 4.88
C ALA A 977 -8.55 54.04 6.20
N GLN A 978 -9.53 53.17 6.46
CA GLN A 978 -10.25 53.12 7.74
C GLN A 978 -9.31 52.80 8.91
N ALA A 979 -8.49 51.76 8.78
CA ALA A 979 -7.55 51.36 9.83
C ALA A 979 -6.52 52.46 10.15
N ARG A 980 -6.01 53.15 9.11
CA ARG A 980 -5.14 54.32 9.28
C ARG A 980 -5.84 55.43 10.08
N GLN A 981 -7.07 55.76 9.72
CA GLN A 981 -7.81 56.86 10.34
C GLN A 981 -8.19 56.54 11.79
N GLU A 982 -8.71 55.35 12.05
CA GLU A 982 -9.21 54.95 13.38
C GLU A 982 -8.08 54.70 14.39
N LEU A 983 -6.94 54.18 13.92
CA LEU A 983 -5.80 53.84 14.79
C LEU A 983 -4.67 54.87 14.77
N GLY A 984 -4.77 55.91 13.93
CA GLY A 984 -3.74 56.94 13.80
C GLY A 984 -2.41 56.41 13.22
N LEU A 985 -2.46 55.34 12.42
CA LEU A 985 -1.29 54.65 11.88
C LEU A 985 -0.87 55.17 10.49
N SER A 986 0.39 54.98 10.16
CA SER A 986 0.89 55.05 8.79
C SER A 986 0.25 53.99 7.90
N GLU A 987 0.28 54.19 6.58
CA GLU A 987 -0.26 53.20 5.63
C GLU A 987 0.45 51.85 5.72
N ALA A 988 1.77 51.87 5.93
CA ALA A 988 2.56 50.66 6.07
C ALA A 988 2.21 49.93 7.38
N ALA A 989 2.07 50.63 8.51
CA ALA A 989 1.66 50.01 9.77
C ALA A 989 0.24 49.45 9.70
N ALA A 990 -0.72 50.18 9.13
CA ALA A 990 -2.09 49.70 8.94
C ALA A 990 -2.15 48.44 8.04
N CYS A 991 -1.37 48.43 6.95
CA CYS A 991 -1.25 47.26 6.06
C CYS A 991 -0.68 46.03 6.80
N LEU A 992 0.43 46.20 7.52
CA LEU A 992 1.04 45.12 8.31
C LEU A 992 0.09 44.62 9.42
N PHE A 993 -0.68 45.51 10.04
CA PHE A 993 -1.63 45.15 11.08
C PHE A 993 -2.77 44.29 10.54
N LEU A 994 -3.35 44.66 9.39
CA LEU A 994 -4.39 43.84 8.73
C LEU A 994 -3.86 42.46 8.32
N GLN A 995 -2.61 42.39 7.83
CA GLN A 995 -1.93 41.12 7.55
C GLN A 995 -1.76 40.25 8.79
N LEU A 996 -1.36 40.84 9.92
CA LEU A 996 -1.24 40.13 11.19
C LEU A 996 -2.60 39.71 11.77
N LEU A 997 -3.65 40.51 11.58
CA LEU A 997 -5.02 40.20 12.01
C LEU A 997 -5.62 39.02 11.23
N ALA A 998 -5.45 38.99 9.91
CA ALA A 998 -6.19 38.08 9.04
C ALA A 998 -5.42 36.82 8.60
N LEU A 999 -4.13 36.95 8.27
CA LEU A 999 -3.38 35.86 7.62
C LEU A 999 -2.78 34.89 8.64
N LEU A 1000 -2.70 33.61 8.27
CA LEU A 1000 -2.23 32.55 9.18
C LEU A 1000 -0.71 32.61 9.40
N THR A 1001 0.08 32.82 8.34
CA THR A 1001 1.55 32.82 8.37
C THR A 1001 2.20 34.06 7.73
N PRO A 1002 1.93 35.29 8.22
CA PRO A 1002 2.54 36.52 7.72
C PRO A 1002 4.01 36.65 8.19
N THR A 1003 4.90 35.80 7.68
CA THR A 1003 6.34 35.88 7.98
C THR A 1003 6.96 37.14 7.39
N LYS A 1004 8.07 37.62 7.96
CA LYS A 1004 8.79 38.79 7.44
C LYS A 1004 9.10 38.66 5.94
N LYS A 1005 9.57 37.48 5.50
CA LYS A 1005 9.90 37.22 4.09
C LYS A 1005 8.65 37.28 3.19
N ALA A 1006 7.53 36.71 3.65
CA ALA A 1006 6.27 36.72 2.90
C ALA A 1006 5.71 38.14 2.78
N VAL A 1007 5.64 38.89 3.87
CA VAL A 1007 5.15 40.29 3.87
C VAL A 1007 6.01 41.18 2.98
N GLN A 1008 7.33 41.02 3.01
CA GLN A 1008 8.23 41.77 2.13
C GLN A 1008 7.96 41.45 0.65
N ALA A 1009 7.74 40.18 0.31
CA ALA A 1009 7.44 39.75 -1.04
C ALA A 1009 6.07 40.28 -1.50
N TRP A 1010 5.02 40.13 -0.68
CA TRP A 1010 3.67 40.59 -1.02
C TRP A 1010 3.61 42.11 -1.23
N ASN A 1011 4.22 42.87 -0.32
CA ASN A 1011 4.09 44.32 -0.31
C ASN A 1011 5.15 45.05 -1.15
N GLY A 1012 6.12 44.31 -1.71
CA GLY A 1012 7.29 44.90 -2.37
C GLY A 1012 8.17 45.73 -1.42
N TRP A 1013 8.24 45.35 -0.15
CA TRP A 1013 8.91 46.15 0.89
C TRP A 1013 10.37 45.77 1.10
N SER A 1014 11.19 46.79 1.38
CA SER A 1014 12.54 46.57 1.92
C SER A 1014 12.48 46.13 3.39
N ALA A 1015 13.57 45.53 3.89
CA ALA A 1015 13.71 45.20 5.31
C ALA A 1015 13.54 46.41 6.24
N LYS A 1016 13.96 47.60 5.78
CA LYS A 1016 13.81 48.85 6.53
C LYS A 1016 12.34 49.28 6.62
N ALA A 1017 11.58 49.15 5.54
CA ALA A 1017 10.16 49.50 5.53
C ALA A 1017 9.35 48.59 6.47
N PHE A 1018 9.61 47.28 6.45
CA PHE A 1018 8.99 46.34 7.39
C PHE A 1018 9.31 46.70 8.85
N ALA A 1019 10.58 46.98 9.16
CA ALA A 1019 10.99 47.29 10.53
C ALA A 1019 10.33 48.58 11.06
N ALA A 1020 10.20 49.61 10.21
CA ALA A 1020 9.53 50.85 10.59
C ALA A 1020 8.04 50.64 10.88
N ALA A 1021 7.34 49.89 10.03
CA ALA A 1021 5.93 49.56 10.23
C ALA A 1021 5.72 48.71 11.48
N ALA A 1022 6.59 47.72 11.73
CA ALA A 1022 6.48 46.85 12.89
C ALA A 1022 6.74 47.61 14.21
N SER A 1023 7.75 48.48 14.24
CA SER A 1023 8.03 49.35 15.39
C SER A 1023 6.83 50.23 15.74
N GLU A 1024 6.19 50.84 14.73
CA GLU A 1024 5.01 51.68 14.94
C GLU A 1024 3.84 50.89 15.56
N LEU A 1025 3.64 49.63 15.17
CA LEU A 1025 2.60 48.77 15.76
C LEU A 1025 2.92 48.36 17.21
N VAL A 1026 4.19 48.19 17.54
CA VAL A 1026 4.64 47.91 18.92
C VAL A 1026 4.45 49.16 19.79
N ASP A 1027 4.86 50.33 19.29
CA ASP A 1027 4.69 51.62 19.99
C ASP A 1027 3.20 51.96 20.22
N ALA A 1028 2.32 51.53 19.30
CA ALA A 1028 0.87 51.65 19.42
C ALA A 1028 0.21 50.56 20.30
N GLU A 1029 1.00 49.65 20.88
CA GLU A 1029 0.56 48.50 21.70
C GLU A 1029 -0.45 47.56 20.99
N LEU A 1030 -0.46 47.55 19.66
CA LEU A 1030 -1.35 46.71 18.85
C LEU A 1030 -0.80 45.30 18.64
N VAL A 1031 0.52 45.13 18.76
CA VAL A 1031 1.24 43.86 18.63
C VAL A 1031 2.29 43.75 19.72
N ILE A 1032 2.68 42.53 20.04
CA ILE A 1032 3.76 42.22 20.99
C ILE A 1032 4.95 41.60 20.27
N GLU A 1033 6.16 41.94 20.73
CA GLU A 1033 7.38 41.22 20.36
C GLU A 1033 7.55 39.97 21.23
N ALA A 1034 7.67 38.80 20.60
CA ALA A 1034 7.87 37.54 21.31
C ALA A 1034 8.65 36.53 20.45
N LYS A 1035 9.10 35.44 21.06
CA LYS A 1035 9.61 34.26 20.32
C LYS A 1035 8.66 33.09 20.49
N ARG A 1036 8.14 32.57 19.39
CA ARG A 1036 7.27 31.39 19.35
C ARG A 1036 7.91 30.33 18.45
N ALA A 1037 8.05 29.11 18.97
CA ALA A 1037 8.62 28.00 18.21
C ALA A 1037 7.82 27.77 16.92
N ARG A 1038 8.50 27.54 15.80
CA ARG A 1038 7.91 27.24 14.48
C ARG A 1038 7.09 28.36 13.82
N ALA A 1039 6.89 29.52 14.47
CA ALA A 1039 6.09 30.61 13.91
C ALA A 1039 6.79 31.43 12.80
N GLY A 1040 8.13 31.45 12.77
CA GLY A 1040 8.91 32.13 11.74
C GLY A 1040 8.76 33.66 11.68
N ARG A 1041 8.28 34.28 12.77
CA ARG A 1041 8.05 35.73 12.92
C ARG A 1041 8.24 36.16 14.37
N ASP A 1042 8.41 37.47 14.58
CA ASP A 1042 8.72 38.06 15.90
C ASP A 1042 7.60 38.96 16.46
N HIS A 1043 6.58 39.29 15.65
CA HIS A 1043 5.48 40.19 16.03
C HIS A 1043 4.14 39.46 15.97
N PHE A 1044 3.35 39.56 17.04
CA PHE A 1044 2.13 38.77 17.24
C PHE A 1044 0.99 39.62 17.80
N LEU A 1045 -0.26 39.19 17.55
CA LEU A 1045 -1.40 39.80 18.24
C LEU A 1045 -1.38 39.43 19.73
N PRO A 1046 -1.80 40.31 20.64
CA PRO A 1046 -1.96 39.98 22.05
C PRO A 1046 -3.01 38.87 22.25
N GLY A 1047 -2.72 37.85 23.06
CA GLY A 1047 -3.69 36.82 23.41
C GLY A 1047 -3.16 35.37 23.45
N PRO A 1048 -4.05 34.41 23.75
CA PRO A 1048 -3.70 33.00 23.83
C PRO A 1048 -3.30 32.42 22.46
N TRP A 1049 -2.51 31.35 22.51
CA TRP A 1049 -1.77 30.80 21.39
C TRP A 1049 -2.13 29.34 21.14
N VAL A 1050 -2.24 28.95 19.87
CA VAL A 1050 -2.49 27.57 19.45
C VAL A 1050 -1.20 26.97 18.89
N ASP A 1051 -0.71 25.92 19.54
CA ASP A 1051 0.47 25.17 19.11
C ASP A 1051 0.12 24.11 18.04
N GLY A 1052 1.07 23.81 17.15
CA GLY A 1052 0.90 22.83 16.07
C GLY A 1052 2.06 22.91 15.05
N PRO A 1053 1.98 22.14 13.95
CA PRO A 1053 2.95 22.24 12.83
C PRO A 1053 3.03 23.66 12.25
N ILE A 1054 1.88 24.35 12.20
CA ILE A 1054 1.76 25.77 11.84
C ILE A 1054 1.03 26.48 12.98
N PRO A 1055 1.75 27.17 13.88
CA PRO A 1055 1.18 27.75 15.09
C PRO A 1055 0.59 29.16 14.84
N TRP A 1056 -0.50 29.51 15.53
CA TRP A 1056 -1.29 30.72 15.24
C TRP A 1056 -2.02 31.32 16.46
N GLU A 1057 -2.49 32.57 16.34
CA GLU A 1057 -3.20 33.30 17.40
C GLU A 1057 -4.65 32.86 17.56
N GLN A 1058 -5.06 32.36 18.74
CA GLN A 1058 -6.40 31.79 18.98
C GLN A 1058 -7.55 32.75 18.62
N TRP A 1059 -7.34 34.07 18.67
CA TRP A 1059 -8.32 35.08 18.25
C TRP A 1059 -8.80 34.90 16.79
N LYS A 1060 -7.96 34.33 15.92
CA LYS A 1060 -8.27 34.03 14.53
C LYS A 1060 -9.21 32.84 14.36
N ALA A 1061 -9.54 32.09 15.42
CA ALA A 1061 -10.32 30.85 15.31
C ALA A 1061 -11.62 31.01 14.50
N PRO A 1062 -12.43 32.09 14.67
CA PRO A 1062 -13.63 32.30 13.86
C PRO A 1062 -13.37 32.63 12.38
N LEU A 1063 -12.18 33.13 12.03
CA LEU A 1063 -11.77 33.39 10.64
C LEU A 1063 -11.27 32.13 9.92
N LEU A 1064 -10.92 31.10 10.70
CA LEU A 1064 -10.27 29.87 10.23
C LEU A 1064 -11.18 28.64 10.36
N ASP A 1065 -12.44 28.85 10.75
CA ASP A 1065 -13.40 27.81 11.14
C ASP A 1065 -12.81 26.76 12.12
N ALA A 1066 -11.91 27.20 13.01
CA ALA A 1066 -11.23 26.33 13.94
C ALA A 1066 -12.21 25.80 15.00
N ARG A 1067 -12.05 24.54 15.40
CA ARG A 1067 -12.93 23.83 16.34
C ARG A 1067 -12.20 23.40 17.59
N GLU A 1068 -12.94 23.19 18.68
CA GLU A 1068 -12.40 22.68 19.92
C GLU A 1068 -12.59 21.14 19.99
N LYS A 1069 -11.48 20.39 20.03
CA LYS A 1069 -11.45 18.93 20.20
C LYS A 1069 -10.60 18.61 21.43
N LYS A 1070 -11.16 17.92 22.43
CA LYS A 1070 -10.44 17.52 23.67
C LYS A 1070 -9.67 18.68 24.33
N ASN A 1071 -10.30 19.86 24.47
CA ASN A 1071 -9.70 21.11 24.98
C ASN A 1071 -8.53 21.68 24.14
N GLN A 1072 -8.38 21.27 22.88
CA GLN A 1072 -7.44 21.86 21.92
C GLN A 1072 -8.19 22.48 20.75
N VAL A 1073 -7.77 23.67 20.30
CA VAL A 1073 -8.32 24.33 19.11
C VAL A 1073 -7.57 23.83 17.88
N THR A 1074 -8.27 23.17 16.95
CA THR A 1074 -7.69 22.57 15.74
C THR A 1074 -8.31 23.15 14.48
N LEU A 1075 -7.50 23.31 13.42
CA LEU A 1075 -7.97 23.70 12.10
C LEU A 1075 -8.70 22.53 11.40
N PRO A 1076 -9.65 22.82 10.50
CA PRO A 1076 -10.20 21.79 9.61
C PRO A 1076 -9.08 21.02 8.88
N ARG A 1077 -9.22 19.68 8.80
CA ARG A 1077 -8.23 18.75 8.21
C ARG A 1077 -6.82 18.78 8.82
N SER A 1078 -6.63 19.43 9.98
CA SER A 1078 -5.29 19.68 10.56
C SER A 1078 -4.34 20.43 9.60
N ARG A 1079 -4.87 21.05 8.54
CA ARG A 1079 -4.13 21.78 7.51
C ARG A 1079 -4.27 23.28 7.71
N ALA A 1080 -3.24 24.02 7.33
CA ALA A 1080 -3.15 25.46 7.44
C ALA A 1080 -3.78 26.20 6.24
N VAL A 1081 -4.87 25.66 5.70
CA VAL A 1081 -5.56 26.26 4.54
C VAL A 1081 -6.73 27.09 5.03
N VAL A 1082 -6.78 28.34 4.59
CA VAL A 1082 -7.90 29.26 4.88
C VAL A 1082 -8.82 29.27 3.66
N PHE A 1083 -10.12 29.04 3.88
CA PHE A 1083 -11.09 28.84 2.80
C PHE A 1083 -11.62 30.14 2.17
N ASP A 1084 -11.40 31.29 2.83
CA ASP A 1084 -11.81 32.59 2.31
C ASP A 1084 -10.62 33.33 1.65
N PRO A 1085 -10.87 34.07 0.54
CA PRO A 1085 -9.86 34.93 -0.08
C PRO A 1085 -9.30 36.00 0.88
N PRO A 1086 -8.03 36.43 0.70
CA PRO A 1086 -7.40 37.43 1.56
C PRO A 1086 -8.22 38.72 1.78
N HIS A 1087 -8.85 39.26 0.72
CA HIS A 1087 -9.64 40.49 0.80
C HIS A 1087 -10.89 40.36 1.69
N VAL A 1088 -11.49 39.17 1.74
CA VAL A 1088 -12.61 38.86 2.64
C VAL A 1088 -12.09 38.80 4.07
N LEU A 1089 -11.00 38.05 4.28
CA LEU A 1089 -10.40 37.90 5.60
C LEU A 1089 -10.02 39.25 6.20
N PHE A 1090 -9.45 40.16 5.40
CA PHE A 1090 -9.13 41.52 5.87
C PHE A 1090 -10.37 42.30 6.30
N ARG A 1091 -11.45 42.27 5.50
CA ARG A 1091 -12.71 42.96 5.83
C ARG A 1091 -13.34 42.40 7.10
N GLU A 1092 -13.40 41.08 7.22
CA GLU A 1092 -14.01 40.42 8.38
C GLU A 1092 -13.16 40.60 9.65
N ALA A 1093 -11.84 40.46 9.54
CA ALA A 1093 -10.94 40.71 10.66
C ALA A 1093 -11.03 42.17 11.14
N TRP A 1094 -11.08 43.13 10.21
CA TRP A 1094 -11.27 44.54 10.54
C TRP A 1094 -12.63 44.80 11.19
N ARG A 1095 -13.71 44.23 10.64
CA ARG A 1095 -15.07 44.37 11.20
C ARG A 1095 -15.14 43.85 12.65
N ARG A 1096 -14.56 42.68 12.93
CA ARG A 1096 -14.47 42.14 14.30
C ARG A 1096 -13.68 43.05 15.21
N TYR A 1097 -12.50 43.48 14.76
CA TYR A 1097 -11.65 44.37 15.54
C TYR A 1097 -12.33 45.71 15.87
N ALA A 1098 -12.92 46.37 14.87
CA ALA A 1098 -13.59 47.66 14.99
C ALA A 1098 -14.87 47.59 15.84
N SER A 1099 -15.57 46.44 15.84
CA SER A 1099 -16.76 46.20 16.68
C SER A 1099 -16.43 45.88 18.15
N GLY A 1100 -15.14 45.87 18.52
CA GLY A 1100 -14.70 45.69 19.91
C GLY A 1100 -14.24 44.28 20.27
N ASP A 1101 -14.33 43.32 19.35
CA ASP A 1101 -13.74 41.98 19.51
C ASP A 1101 -12.23 42.04 19.23
N ARG A 1102 -11.47 42.57 20.20
CA ARG A 1102 -10.03 42.80 20.09
C ARG A 1102 -9.21 41.60 20.59
N PRO A 1103 -8.05 41.30 19.95
CA PRO A 1103 -7.08 40.35 20.49
C PRO A 1103 -6.58 40.80 21.86
N ARG A 1104 -6.73 39.95 22.88
CA ARG A 1104 -6.26 40.22 24.24
C ARG A 1104 -6.01 38.93 25.01
N PHE A 1105 -5.10 38.98 25.98
CA PHE A 1105 -5.02 37.97 27.04
C PHE A 1105 -6.28 38.09 27.89
N ARG A 1106 -7.03 36.99 28.05
CA ARG A 1106 -8.16 36.96 28.99
C ARG A 1106 -7.66 36.91 30.42
#